data_AF-A0A7R9LB60-F1
#
_entry.id   AF-A0A7R9LB60-F1
#
_cell.length_a   1.000
_cell.length_b   1.000
_cell.length_c   1.000
_cell.angle_alpha   90.00
_cell.angle_beta   90.00
_cell.angle_gamma   90.00
#
_symmetry.space_group_name_H-M   'P 1'
#
loop_
_entity.id
_entity.type
_entity.pdbx_description
1 polymer ?
#
loop_
_entity_poly.entity_id
_entity_poly.type
_entity_poly.pdbx_seq_one_letter_code
_entity_poly.pdbx_strand_id
1 'polypeptide(L)'
;MNNGNKVSDLHIVPISERVMQIPGRSGSAKFELVFKANLEKLGFVTYFIKKSNKPIDANNPKEENTKSNGELKGKGFTISLDQKTGNIEKIKMVNGNEFPLKQSFKFYKSNHDSSYDFCSEGQAVDISRDSVKLEKIYSNGSVSEVQQKWNDWISQTIRVYEDEEYVEIDWTVGPIPVGDNIGKEVIVVFDTNLQNNKEFYTDANGRQNVKRTRNSHIKDCGKFKESISDNYYPIYERILLKDSAKGMQLTVLTDRAQGGSSEMDGQIELMVHRRLLTDTRTSLNETGVDGKGLVVSGKHFIFFKPINESSKLFRNLDQRLFMSPLITFSPLTQTQAEYRNKYKTSYSALNQELPQNVHLLTLEKWTQNELLLRLEHFYQKEDNNELSKDVEIDLKNMFKDIKIKEVREMTLSANQELSESQKSRLQWKSKNPLNDIQFNSNQHFNDISKVQLSSQQIRTFILTIEDNTKKVNCSLEWIKITGTKIPKNAIVGGFDIDTKPLYICRHKRDDDLLPGKANENIGCVVTMGGKAFSTKSDYEVLIGHNYDWVERHGGDAVPDRAFIGGHDLNSNPIYVGKCDLHFGKTETQVVGKIHHKFYYGFGDTERSDCANHMVMSQLNASQELQEMDNESTSVETMDGERDGKRRRLFGKELRCMMYGFGDDHNPFTEAVDMLEDLVIQFIQDISLKAQDVGKNGKISVEDVLHCVKRDERKYCRVRDL
;
A
#
# COMPACT_ATOMS: atom_id res chain seq x y z
N MET A 1 -29.05 5.44 -3.11
CA MET A 1 -29.50 5.89 -4.46
C MET A 1 -28.29 6.25 -5.29
N ASN A 2 -28.27 5.92 -6.59
CA ASN A 2 -27.29 6.37 -7.58
C ASN A 2 -28.04 7.09 -8.71
N ASN A 3 -27.65 8.32 -9.07
CA ASN A 3 -28.30 9.16 -10.09
C ASN A 3 -29.84 9.33 -9.97
N GLY A 4 -30.42 9.07 -8.79
CA GLY A 4 -31.85 9.25 -8.51
C GLY A 4 -32.62 7.93 -8.52
N ASN A 5 -31.98 6.88 -9.03
CA ASN A 5 -32.49 5.53 -8.97
C ASN A 5 -32.23 4.94 -7.58
N LYS A 6 -33.25 4.26 -7.04
CA LYS A 6 -33.06 3.39 -5.89
C LYS A 6 -32.11 2.27 -6.30
N VAL A 7 -31.20 1.92 -5.39
CA VAL A 7 -30.43 0.68 -5.53
C VAL A 7 -31.42 -0.44 -5.23
N SER A 8 -31.63 -1.35 -6.18
CA SER A 8 -32.62 -2.43 -6.11
C SER A 8 -32.31 -3.44 -5.01
N ASP A 9 -31.02 -3.71 -4.80
CA ASP A 9 -30.54 -4.81 -3.95
C ASP A 9 -29.77 -4.25 -2.74
N LEU A 10 -30.55 -3.69 -1.81
CA LEU A 10 -30.06 -3.12 -0.55
C LEU A 10 -30.44 -4.05 0.60
N HIS A 11 -29.46 -4.46 1.37
CA HIS A 11 -29.61 -5.46 2.42
C HIS A 11 -29.04 -4.96 3.74
N ILE A 12 -29.68 -5.33 4.85
CA ILE A 12 -29.20 -5.05 6.19
C ILE A 12 -28.91 -6.40 6.85
N VAL A 13 -27.64 -6.66 7.15
CA VAL A 13 -27.18 -7.89 7.81
C VAL A 13 -26.68 -7.57 9.21
N PRO A 14 -26.98 -8.39 10.23
CA PRO A 14 -26.47 -8.13 11.57
C PRO A 14 -24.99 -8.50 11.66
N ILE A 15 -24.25 -7.71 12.41
CA ILE A 15 -22.86 -7.99 12.72
C ILE A 15 -22.81 -9.16 13.70
N SER A 16 -21.93 -10.14 13.47
CA SER A 16 -21.79 -11.29 14.36
C SER A 16 -21.45 -10.88 15.79
N GLU A 17 -21.90 -11.66 16.77
CA GLU A 17 -21.67 -11.34 18.19
C GLU A 17 -20.19 -11.21 18.51
N ARG A 18 -19.36 -12.09 17.93
CA ARG A 18 -17.91 -12.05 18.13
C ARG A 18 -17.30 -10.74 17.61
N VAL A 19 -17.69 -10.28 16.42
CA VAL A 19 -17.18 -9.03 15.85
C VAL A 19 -17.59 -7.82 16.69
N MET A 20 -18.79 -7.83 17.26
CA MET A 20 -19.23 -6.80 18.21
C MET A 20 -18.43 -6.83 19.53
N GLN A 21 -17.88 -7.99 19.92
CA GLN A 21 -17.11 -8.20 21.15
C GLN A 21 -15.59 -8.10 20.95
N ILE A 22 -15.10 -7.71 19.76
CA ILE A 22 -13.66 -7.51 19.52
C ILE A 22 -13.13 -6.42 20.47
N PRO A 23 -12.09 -6.70 21.28
CA PRO A 23 -11.48 -5.70 22.15
C PRO A 23 -11.02 -4.47 21.37
N GLY A 24 -11.35 -3.26 21.86
CA GLY A 24 -11.00 -2.00 21.22
C GLY A 24 -12.01 -1.48 20.19
N ARG A 25 -13.09 -2.22 19.89
CA ARG A 25 -14.19 -1.71 19.05
C ARG A 25 -14.91 -0.56 19.74
N SER A 26 -14.90 0.63 19.12
CA SER A 26 -15.61 1.83 19.60
C SER A 26 -16.98 2.05 18.95
N GLY A 27 -17.26 1.35 17.83
CA GLY A 27 -18.50 1.51 17.07
C GLY A 27 -19.70 0.80 17.68
N SER A 28 -20.82 1.52 17.85
CA SER A 28 -22.10 0.99 18.35
C SER A 28 -22.99 0.36 17.26
N ALA A 29 -22.45 0.19 16.04
CA ALA A 29 -23.18 -0.42 14.93
C ALA A 29 -23.46 -1.90 15.22
N LYS A 30 -24.71 -2.31 15.01
CA LYS A 30 -25.21 -3.69 15.18
C LYS A 30 -25.49 -4.39 13.85
N PHE A 31 -25.50 -3.63 12.76
CA PHE A 31 -25.85 -4.08 11.44
C PHE A 31 -24.92 -3.43 10.41
N GLU A 32 -24.73 -4.12 9.29
CA GLU A 32 -24.04 -3.65 8.10
C GLU A 32 -25.06 -3.43 6.99
N LEU A 33 -24.83 -2.39 6.19
CA LEU A 33 -25.60 -2.12 4.99
C LEU A 33 -24.82 -2.66 3.80
N VAL A 34 -25.37 -3.68 3.14
CA VAL A 34 -24.74 -4.35 2.00
C VAL A 34 -25.53 -4.04 0.75
N PHE A 35 -24.85 -3.60 -0.31
CA PHE A 35 -25.45 -3.43 -1.63
C PHE A 35 -24.38 -3.50 -2.70
N LYS A 36 -24.79 -3.86 -3.92
CA LYS A 36 -23.88 -3.89 -5.07
C LYS A 36 -23.55 -2.48 -5.54
N ALA A 37 -22.26 -2.13 -5.51
CA ALA A 37 -21.74 -0.91 -6.10
C ALA A 37 -21.22 -1.19 -7.52
N ASN A 38 -21.60 -0.36 -8.48
CA ASN A 38 -21.08 -0.37 -9.85
C ASN A 38 -20.13 0.82 -9.97
N LEU A 39 -18.84 0.54 -10.06
CA LEU A 39 -17.79 1.56 -10.03
C LEU A 39 -17.35 1.93 -11.45
N GLU A 40 -16.93 3.17 -11.59
CA GLU A 40 -16.29 3.66 -12.81
C GLU A 40 -14.81 3.25 -12.82
N LYS A 41 -14.31 2.92 -14.00
CA LYS A 41 -12.91 2.54 -14.24
C LYS A 41 -11.95 3.68 -13.88
N LEU A 42 -10.96 3.38 -13.02
CA LEU A 42 -10.02 4.36 -12.44
C LEU A 42 -10.74 5.66 -12.05
N GLY A 43 -11.69 5.53 -11.13
CA GLY A 43 -12.72 6.54 -10.94
C GLY A 43 -13.46 6.43 -9.61
N PHE A 44 -14.56 7.16 -9.50
CA PHE A 44 -15.42 7.12 -8.31
C PHE A 44 -16.90 7.23 -8.68
N VAL A 45 -17.76 6.75 -7.78
CA VAL A 45 -19.22 6.90 -7.84
C VAL A 45 -19.73 7.27 -6.45
N THR A 46 -20.64 8.24 -6.38
CA THR A 46 -21.25 8.72 -5.13
C THR A 46 -22.61 8.08 -4.90
N TYR A 47 -22.77 7.40 -3.77
CA TYR A 47 -24.04 6.85 -3.32
C TYR A 47 -24.62 7.68 -2.18
N PHE A 48 -25.91 8.00 -2.26
CA PHE A 48 -26.61 8.72 -1.20
C PHE A 48 -27.39 7.75 -0.32
N ILE A 49 -27.09 7.74 0.98
CA ILE A 49 -27.76 6.96 2.01
C ILE A 49 -28.69 7.90 2.80
N LYS A 50 -29.95 7.52 2.96
CA LYS A 50 -30.95 8.27 3.73
C LYS A 50 -31.66 7.32 4.68
N LYS A 51 -31.74 7.69 5.95
CA LYS A 51 -32.57 6.98 6.94
C LYS A 51 -34.04 7.07 6.54
N SER A 52 -34.72 5.93 6.48
CA SER A 52 -36.17 5.86 6.28
C SER A 52 -36.86 5.75 7.63
N ASN A 53 -37.98 6.47 7.81
CA ASN A 53 -38.85 6.34 8.98
C ASN A 53 -39.90 5.23 8.82
N LYS A 54 -40.08 4.73 7.60
CA LYS A 54 -40.79 3.47 7.35
C LYS A 54 -39.79 2.33 7.55
N PRO A 55 -40.17 1.20 8.20
CA PRO A 55 -39.42 -0.04 8.09
C PRO A 55 -39.16 -0.23 6.60
N ILE A 56 -37.90 -0.33 6.21
CA ILE A 56 -37.61 -0.57 4.80
C ILE A 56 -38.16 -1.98 4.56
N ASP A 57 -39.11 -2.13 3.63
CA ASP A 57 -39.48 -3.43 3.01
C ASP A 57 -38.29 -4.05 2.23
N ALA A 58 -37.05 -3.68 2.56
CA ALA A 58 -35.85 -4.39 2.14
C ALA A 58 -35.90 -5.65 2.98
N ASN A 59 -36.47 -6.72 2.40
CA ASN A 59 -36.49 -8.09 2.91
C ASN A 59 -35.83 -8.14 4.28
N ASN A 60 -36.57 -7.80 5.36
CA ASN A 60 -36.09 -8.06 6.71
C ASN A 60 -35.55 -9.47 6.60
N PRO A 61 -34.24 -9.71 6.80
CA PRO A 61 -33.67 -10.99 6.44
C PRO A 61 -34.55 -11.98 7.16
N LYS A 62 -35.29 -12.79 6.38
CA LYS A 62 -36.16 -13.78 6.99
C LYS A 62 -35.14 -14.65 7.69
N GLU A 63 -35.11 -14.57 9.01
CA GLU A 63 -34.37 -15.53 9.81
C GLU A 63 -34.99 -16.85 9.39
N GLU A 64 -34.30 -17.55 8.49
CA GLU A 64 -34.83 -18.80 7.99
C GLU A 64 -34.80 -19.71 9.20
N ASN A 65 -35.98 -20.00 9.75
CA ASN A 65 -36.19 -20.92 10.85
C ASN A 65 -35.65 -22.30 10.45
N THR A 66 -34.33 -22.52 10.48
CA THR A 66 -33.63 -23.82 10.39
C THR A 66 -34.17 -24.82 9.34
N LYS A 67 -34.92 -24.36 8.33
CA LYS A 67 -35.69 -25.14 7.36
C LYS A 67 -35.42 -24.71 5.91
N SER A 68 -34.38 -23.92 5.68
CA SER A 68 -33.68 -24.00 4.40
C SER A 68 -33.18 -25.44 4.24
N ASN A 69 -33.18 -26.03 3.06
CA ASN A 69 -32.64 -27.38 2.84
C ASN A 69 -31.12 -27.52 3.14
N GLY A 70 -30.49 -26.53 3.78
CA GLY A 70 -29.06 -26.44 4.02
C GLY A 70 -28.29 -26.06 2.76
N GLU A 71 -28.94 -25.48 1.75
CA GLU A 71 -28.32 -25.16 0.47
C GLU A 71 -28.27 -23.65 0.23
N LEU A 72 -27.08 -23.12 -0.10
CA LEU A 72 -26.94 -21.73 -0.55
C LEU A 72 -26.47 -21.71 -2.01
N LYS A 73 -27.03 -20.81 -2.81
CA LYS A 73 -26.80 -20.74 -4.24
C LYS A 73 -25.91 -19.55 -4.59
N GLY A 74 -24.82 -19.81 -5.31
CA GLY A 74 -23.99 -18.79 -5.95
C GLY A 74 -24.12 -18.83 -7.47
N LYS A 75 -23.29 -18.06 -8.17
CA LYS A 75 -23.27 -18.08 -9.64
C LYS A 75 -22.55 -19.33 -10.13
N GLY A 76 -23.31 -20.27 -10.67
CA GLY A 76 -22.76 -21.50 -11.25
C GLY A 76 -22.44 -22.60 -10.24
N PHE A 77 -22.79 -22.44 -8.97
CA PHE A 77 -22.64 -23.47 -7.95
C PHE A 77 -23.71 -23.37 -6.84
N THR A 78 -23.89 -24.46 -6.11
CA THR A 78 -24.67 -24.54 -4.87
C THR A 78 -23.80 -25.18 -3.80
N ILE A 79 -23.75 -24.62 -2.60
CA ILE A 79 -23.12 -25.26 -1.44
C ILE A 79 -24.17 -25.98 -0.61
N SER A 80 -23.81 -27.14 -0.07
CA SER A 80 -24.62 -27.82 0.96
C SER A 80 -23.93 -27.72 2.31
N LEU A 81 -24.73 -27.51 3.34
CA LEU A 81 -24.33 -27.24 4.70
C LEU A 81 -24.92 -28.28 5.65
N ASP A 82 -24.13 -28.65 6.66
CA ASP A 82 -24.65 -29.38 7.81
C ASP A 82 -25.65 -28.48 8.56
N GLN A 83 -26.88 -28.95 8.74
CA GLN A 83 -27.98 -28.14 9.27
C GLN A 83 -27.82 -27.78 10.75
N LYS A 84 -26.97 -28.50 11.49
CA LYS A 84 -26.75 -28.28 12.92
C LYS A 84 -25.64 -27.27 13.18
N THR A 85 -24.57 -27.34 12.41
CA THR A 85 -23.33 -26.58 12.61
C THR A 85 -23.17 -25.46 11.59
N GLY A 86 -23.83 -25.55 10.43
CA GLY A 86 -23.65 -24.65 9.28
C GLY A 86 -22.36 -24.91 8.49
N ASN A 87 -21.65 -26.01 8.77
CA ASN A 87 -20.40 -26.32 8.11
C ASN A 87 -20.62 -26.71 6.65
N ILE A 88 -19.73 -26.27 5.76
CA ILE A 88 -19.74 -26.71 4.36
C ILE A 88 -19.45 -28.22 4.33
N GLU A 89 -20.28 -28.95 3.59
CA GLU A 89 -20.11 -30.38 3.32
C GLU A 89 -19.64 -30.63 1.89
N LYS A 90 -20.24 -29.89 0.94
CA LYS A 90 -19.98 -30.06 -0.50
C LYS A 90 -20.31 -28.81 -1.30
N ILE A 91 -19.64 -28.67 -2.45
CA ILE A 91 -19.94 -27.71 -3.50
C ILE A 91 -20.37 -28.47 -4.75
N LYS A 92 -21.58 -28.19 -5.23
CA LYS A 92 -22.14 -28.73 -6.46
C LYS A 92 -22.10 -27.68 -7.56
N MET A 93 -21.47 -28.01 -8.67
CA MET A 93 -21.38 -27.17 -9.85
C MET A 93 -22.62 -27.35 -10.74
N VAL A 94 -23.00 -26.33 -11.50
CA VAL A 94 -24.15 -26.41 -12.44
C VAL A 94 -24.02 -27.46 -13.53
N ASN A 95 -22.79 -27.87 -13.87
CA ASN A 95 -22.53 -28.94 -14.82
C ASN A 95 -22.73 -30.34 -14.23
N GLY A 96 -23.14 -30.45 -12.96
CA GLY A 96 -23.40 -31.71 -12.26
C GLY A 96 -22.22 -32.25 -11.46
N ASN A 97 -21.02 -31.67 -11.58
CA ASN A 97 -19.87 -32.09 -10.77
C ASN A 97 -20.09 -31.73 -9.29
N GLU A 98 -19.79 -32.67 -8.39
CA GLU A 98 -19.90 -32.46 -6.94
C GLU A 98 -18.55 -32.70 -6.27
N PHE A 99 -18.11 -31.75 -5.45
CA PHE A 99 -16.86 -31.80 -4.70
C PHE A 99 -17.16 -31.70 -3.21
N PRO A 100 -16.89 -32.76 -2.42
CA PRO A 100 -16.82 -32.64 -0.98
C PRO A 100 -15.83 -31.54 -0.61
N LEU A 101 -16.20 -30.68 0.33
CA LEU A 101 -15.33 -29.63 0.85
C LEU A 101 -15.54 -29.50 2.36
N LYS A 102 -14.55 -29.93 3.13
CA LYS A 102 -14.58 -29.92 4.60
C LYS A 102 -13.66 -28.81 5.10
N GLN A 103 -14.19 -27.74 5.68
CA GLN A 103 -13.37 -26.68 6.31
C GLN A 103 -13.22 -26.90 7.81
N SER A 104 -12.00 -26.89 8.37
CA SER A 104 -11.76 -27.01 9.83
C SER A 104 -10.73 -26.03 10.35
N PHE A 105 -10.85 -25.67 11.62
CA PHE A 105 -9.76 -25.06 12.38
C PHE A 105 -8.96 -26.13 13.11
N LYS A 106 -7.63 -26.00 13.08
CA LYS A 106 -6.68 -26.79 13.87
C LYS A 106 -5.62 -25.87 14.44
N PHE A 107 -4.73 -26.40 15.27
CA PHE A 107 -3.51 -25.68 15.63
C PHE A 107 -2.32 -26.62 15.77
N TYR A 108 -1.14 -26.15 15.41
CA TYR A 108 0.12 -26.77 15.83
C TYR A 108 0.49 -26.27 17.21
N LYS A 109 0.98 -27.20 18.06
CA LYS A 109 1.68 -26.84 19.28
C LYS A 109 3.09 -26.39 18.90
N SER A 110 3.51 -25.24 19.42
CA SER A 110 4.85 -24.73 19.18
C SER A 110 5.89 -25.56 19.95
N ASN A 111 6.94 -26.03 19.26
CA ASN A 111 8.09 -26.71 19.86
C ASN A 111 9.30 -25.77 20.05
N HIS A 112 9.37 -24.70 19.25
CA HIS A 112 10.38 -23.65 19.33
C HIS A 112 9.72 -22.30 19.08
N ASP A 113 9.78 -21.42 20.07
CA ASP A 113 9.01 -20.17 20.07
C ASP A 113 9.87 -18.99 19.58
N SER A 114 10.05 -18.93 18.25
CA SER A 114 10.69 -17.82 17.54
C SER A 114 9.66 -17.14 16.64
N SER A 115 9.74 -15.80 16.51
CA SER A 115 8.92 -15.06 15.54
C SER A 115 9.21 -15.45 14.09
N TYR A 116 10.39 -16.02 13.81
CA TYR A 116 10.86 -16.33 12.46
C TYR A 116 10.68 -17.80 12.08
N ASP A 117 10.77 -18.70 13.05
CA ASP A 117 10.81 -20.14 12.79
C ASP A 117 9.45 -20.76 13.06
N PHE A 118 9.02 -21.64 12.16
CA PHE A 118 7.89 -22.54 12.38
C PHE A 118 8.45 -23.93 12.66
N CYS A 119 8.29 -24.42 13.89
CA CYS A 119 8.68 -25.77 14.30
C CYS A 119 7.55 -26.38 15.12
N SER A 120 6.80 -27.30 14.52
CA SER A 120 5.66 -27.93 15.17
C SER A 120 6.06 -29.10 16.07
N GLU A 121 5.41 -29.22 17.23
CA GLU A 121 5.49 -30.39 18.10
C GLU A 121 4.51 -31.48 17.60
N GLY A 122 4.82 -32.04 16.42
CA GLY A 122 4.05 -33.12 15.80
C GLY A 122 2.88 -32.65 14.92
N GLN A 123 1.82 -33.46 14.86
CA GLN A 123 0.65 -33.22 13.99
C GLN A 123 -0.28 -32.13 14.57
N ALA A 124 -1.03 -31.47 13.67
CA ALA A 124 -2.01 -30.48 14.06
C ALA A 124 -3.12 -31.08 14.95
N VAL A 125 -3.46 -30.37 16.02
CA VAL A 125 -4.53 -30.71 16.95
C VAL A 125 -5.84 -30.13 16.43
N ASP A 126 -6.86 -30.98 16.27
CA ASP A 126 -8.18 -30.56 15.82
C ASP A 126 -8.89 -29.68 16.87
N ILE A 127 -9.50 -28.59 16.40
CA ILE A 127 -10.46 -27.82 17.21
C ILE A 127 -11.85 -28.39 16.92
N SER A 128 -12.52 -28.89 17.95
CA SER A 128 -13.73 -29.72 17.82
C SER A 128 -14.83 -29.07 16.99
N ARG A 129 -15.17 -29.72 15.86
CA ARG A 129 -16.26 -29.33 14.96
C ARG A 129 -17.64 -29.57 15.56
N ASP A 130 -17.76 -30.53 16.48
CA ASP A 130 -19.03 -30.89 17.12
C ASP A 130 -19.52 -29.83 18.12
N SER A 131 -18.61 -28.96 18.55
CA SER A 131 -18.91 -27.82 19.43
C SER A 131 -19.34 -26.56 18.68
N VAL A 132 -19.31 -26.58 17.35
CA VAL A 132 -19.70 -25.44 16.50
C VAL A 132 -21.18 -25.15 16.70
N LYS A 133 -21.48 -23.93 17.10
CA LYS A 133 -22.83 -23.40 17.19
C LYS A 133 -23.10 -22.61 15.92
N LEU A 134 -24.08 -23.09 15.14
CA LEU A 134 -24.71 -22.26 14.13
C LEU A 134 -25.42 -21.13 14.85
N GLU A 135 -24.93 -19.91 14.69
CA GLU A 135 -25.60 -18.75 15.29
C GLU A 135 -26.81 -18.42 14.44
N LYS A 136 -26.62 -18.13 13.15
CA LYS A 136 -27.68 -17.63 12.27
C LYS A 136 -27.44 -17.97 10.79
N ILE A 137 -28.54 -18.15 10.05
CA ILE A 137 -28.56 -18.21 8.59
C ILE A 137 -29.44 -17.07 8.09
N TYR A 138 -28.91 -16.29 7.17
CA TYR A 138 -29.60 -15.21 6.50
C TYR A 138 -29.64 -15.46 5.01
N SER A 139 -30.80 -15.33 4.40
CA SER A 139 -30.92 -15.23 2.94
C SER A 139 -31.85 -14.07 2.60
N ASN A 140 -31.40 -13.19 1.72
CA ASN A 140 -32.15 -11.99 1.32
C ASN A 140 -32.33 -11.86 -0.20
N GLY A 141 -31.99 -12.92 -0.96
CA GLY A 141 -32.13 -13.02 -2.41
C GLY A 141 -30.98 -12.43 -3.22
N SER A 142 -29.92 -11.88 -2.61
CA SER A 142 -28.68 -11.55 -3.33
C SER A 142 -27.43 -12.04 -2.62
N VAL A 143 -27.48 -12.07 -1.29
CA VAL A 143 -26.45 -12.68 -0.45
C VAL A 143 -27.10 -13.63 0.55
N SER A 144 -26.48 -14.78 0.72
CA SER A 144 -26.76 -15.67 1.83
C SER A 144 -25.56 -15.72 2.77
N GLU A 145 -25.81 -15.62 4.07
CA GLU A 145 -24.80 -15.55 5.11
C GLU A 145 -25.04 -16.61 6.19
N VAL A 146 -23.97 -17.27 6.63
CA VAL A 146 -23.98 -18.26 7.72
C VAL A 146 -22.98 -17.81 8.78
N GLN A 147 -23.48 -17.48 9.96
CA GLN A 147 -22.64 -17.08 11.09
C GLN A 147 -22.42 -18.29 12.00
N GLN A 148 -21.16 -18.61 12.28
CA GLN A 148 -20.76 -19.76 13.07
C GLN A 148 -19.83 -19.36 14.22
N LYS A 149 -20.15 -19.81 15.42
CA LYS A 149 -19.25 -19.76 16.57
C LYS A 149 -18.64 -21.13 16.79
N TRP A 150 -17.33 -21.24 16.56
CA TRP A 150 -16.59 -22.49 16.74
C TRP A 150 -16.27 -22.74 18.21
N ASN A 151 -15.78 -21.72 18.89
CA ASN A 151 -15.54 -21.72 20.33
C ASN A 151 -15.48 -20.26 20.82
N ASP A 152 -14.98 -20.01 22.04
CA ASP A 152 -14.96 -18.66 22.61
C ASP A 152 -13.93 -17.71 21.97
N TRP A 153 -13.00 -18.23 21.16
CA TRP A 153 -11.92 -17.46 20.54
C TRP A 153 -11.85 -17.65 19.01
N ILE A 154 -12.78 -18.40 18.41
CA ILE A 154 -12.89 -18.60 16.97
C ILE A 154 -14.35 -18.47 16.52
N SER A 155 -14.57 -17.64 15.52
CA SER A 155 -15.83 -17.56 14.77
C SER A 155 -15.55 -17.41 13.29
N GLN A 156 -16.53 -17.74 12.45
CA GLN A 156 -16.47 -17.42 11.03
C GLN A 156 -17.84 -17.04 10.48
N THR A 157 -17.84 -16.34 9.35
CA THR A 157 -19.02 -15.96 8.59
C THR A 157 -18.81 -16.39 7.14
N ILE A 158 -19.67 -17.28 6.65
CA ILE A 158 -19.65 -17.77 5.27
C ILE A 158 -20.65 -16.95 4.47
N ARG A 159 -20.21 -16.30 3.38
CA ARG A 159 -21.06 -15.56 2.47
C ARG A 159 -21.05 -16.16 1.07
N VAL A 160 -22.25 -16.27 0.50
CA VAL A 160 -22.48 -16.69 -0.88
C VAL A 160 -23.31 -15.63 -1.56
N TYR A 161 -22.75 -14.98 -2.58
CA TYR A 161 -23.46 -14.01 -3.41
C TYR A 161 -24.00 -14.71 -4.66
N GLU A 162 -25.26 -14.44 -5.02
CA GLU A 162 -25.93 -15.11 -6.16
C GLU A 162 -25.27 -14.82 -7.51
N ASP A 163 -24.57 -13.69 -7.63
CA ASP A 163 -23.92 -13.21 -8.85
C ASP A 163 -22.39 -13.41 -8.86
N GLU A 164 -21.82 -14.03 -7.82
CA GLU A 164 -20.39 -14.33 -7.71
C GLU A 164 -20.12 -15.84 -7.76
N GLU A 165 -18.93 -16.19 -8.26
CA GLU A 165 -18.53 -17.57 -8.58
C GLU A 165 -17.61 -18.19 -7.51
N TYR A 166 -17.61 -17.61 -6.30
CA TYR A 166 -16.80 -18.03 -5.14
C TYR A 166 -17.61 -18.00 -3.84
N VAL A 167 -17.11 -18.73 -2.84
CA VAL A 167 -17.55 -18.66 -1.44
C VAL A 167 -16.59 -17.73 -0.70
N GLU A 168 -17.13 -16.74 0.01
CA GLU A 168 -16.35 -15.89 0.92
C GLU A 168 -16.43 -16.45 2.34
N ILE A 169 -15.29 -16.60 3.00
CA ILE A 169 -15.19 -16.98 4.41
C ILE A 169 -14.44 -15.89 5.16
N ASP A 170 -15.16 -15.16 6.01
CA ASP A 170 -14.60 -14.22 6.97
C ASP A 170 -14.33 -14.96 8.28
N TRP A 171 -13.06 -15.10 8.67
CA TRP A 171 -12.67 -15.75 9.92
C TRP A 171 -12.24 -14.71 10.95
N THR A 172 -12.44 -15.01 12.22
CA THR A 172 -11.94 -14.22 13.36
C THR A 172 -11.35 -15.16 14.39
N VAL A 173 -10.06 -14.98 14.68
CA VAL A 173 -9.28 -15.83 15.59
C VAL A 173 -8.63 -14.98 16.66
N GLY A 174 -8.78 -15.42 17.91
CA GLY A 174 -8.17 -14.84 19.09
C GLY A 174 -9.19 -14.23 20.06
N PRO A 175 -8.78 -13.85 21.29
CA PRO A 175 -7.44 -14.04 21.84
C PRO A 175 -7.10 -15.53 21.96
N ILE A 176 -5.97 -15.94 21.40
CA ILE A 176 -5.55 -17.35 21.46
C ILE A 176 -5.28 -17.69 22.94
N PRO A 177 -5.94 -18.72 23.51
CA PRO A 177 -5.79 -19.05 24.91
C PRO A 177 -4.42 -19.67 25.18
N VAL A 178 -3.80 -19.23 26.27
CA VAL A 178 -2.43 -19.64 26.67
C VAL A 178 -2.35 -20.04 28.14
N GLY A 179 -3.49 -20.20 28.81
CA GLY A 179 -3.53 -20.61 30.23
C GLY A 179 -3.04 -22.05 30.48
N ASP A 180 -2.86 -22.83 29.41
CA ASP A 180 -2.23 -24.14 29.40
C ASP A 180 -0.71 -24.09 29.21
N ASN A 181 -0.11 -22.89 29.11
CA ASN A 181 1.30 -22.67 28.81
C ASN A 181 1.76 -23.27 27.47
N ILE A 182 0.84 -23.43 26.50
CA ILE A 182 1.16 -23.96 25.16
C ILE A 182 0.99 -22.84 24.13
N GLY A 183 2.08 -22.52 23.41
CA GLY A 183 2.05 -21.69 22.21
C GLY A 183 1.27 -22.39 21.09
N LYS A 184 0.40 -21.64 20.40
CA LYS A 184 -0.52 -22.20 19.38
C LYS A 184 -0.41 -21.44 18.08
N GLU A 185 -0.32 -22.21 17.01
CA GLU A 185 -0.29 -21.72 15.64
C GLU A 185 -1.52 -22.23 14.91
N VAL A 186 -2.49 -21.35 14.74
CA VAL A 186 -3.85 -21.68 14.34
C VAL A 186 -3.91 -21.70 12.82
N ILE A 187 -4.43 -22.80 12.29
CA ILE A 187 -4.57 -23.03 10.85
C ILE A 187 -6.03 -23.26 10.48
N VAL A 188 -6.38 -22.87 9.27
CA VAL A 188 -7.59 -23.28 8.57
C VAL A 188 -7.22 -24.35 7.55
N VAL A 189 -7.96 -25.45 7.55
CA VAL A 189 -7.74 -26.61 6.68
C VAL A 189 -8.97 -26.82 5.79
N PHE A 190 -8.74 -26.99 4.50
CA PHE A 190 -9.75 -27.32 3.50
C PHE A 190 -9.45 -28.70 2.91
N ASP A 191 -10.28 -29.68 3.22
CA ASP A 191 -10.18 -31.03 2.67
C ASP A 191 -11.18 -31.24 1.53
N THR A 192 -10.73 -31.85 0.44
CA THR A 192 -11.55 -32.26 -0.71
C THR A 192 -11.10 -33.62 -1.25
N ASN A 193 -11.79 -34.14 -2.26
CA ASN A 193 -11.47 -35.42 -2.90
C ASN A 193 -10.62 -35.28 -4.18
N LEU A 194 -10.05 -34.11 -4.43
CA LEU A 194 -9.12 -33.88 -5.55
C LEU A 194 -7.83 -34.68 -5.33
N GLN A 195 -7.33 -35.29 -6.40
CA GLN A 195 -6.08 -36.04 -6.40
C GLN A 195 -4.98 -35.18 -7.04
N ASN A 196 -4.18 -34.51 -6.21
CA ASN A 196 -3.12 -33.61 -6.65
C ASN A 196 -1.72 -34.24 -6.64
N ASN A 197 -1.57 -35.53 -6.28
CA ASN A 197 -0.33 -36.30 -6.37
C ASN A 197 0.88 -35.62 -5.70
N LYS A 198 0.70 -35.10 -4.48
CA LYS A 198 1.69 -34.29 -3.74
C LYS A 198 2.02 -32.92 -4.34
N GLU A 199 1.41 -32.52 -5.44
CA GLU A 199 1.70 -31.25 -6.11
C GLU A 199 0.68 -30.18 -5.73
N PHE A 200 1.15 -28.99 -5.41
CA PHE A 200 0.31 -27.82 -5.17
C PHE A 200 1.04 -26.59 -5.71
N TYR A 201 0.35 -25.47 -5.82
CA TYR A 201 0.97 -24.26 -6.35
C TYR A 201 0.67 -23.08 -5.45
N THR A 202 1.68 -22.25 -5.26
CA THR A 202 1.60 -21.02 -4.47
C THR A 202 2.02 -19.87 -5.37
N ASP A 203 1.49 -18.68 -5.15
CA ASP A 203 2.00 -17.51 -5.85
C ASP A 203 3.44 -17.16 -5.39
N ALA A 204 4.15 -16.41 -6.22
CA ALA A 204 5.37 -15.72 -5.85
C ALA A 204 5.13 -14.22 -5.94
N ASN A 205 5.00 -13.58 -4.77
CA ASN A 205 4.74 -12.15 -4.60
C ASN A 205 3.51 -11.68 -5.39
N GLY A 206 2.43 -12.45 -5.39
CA GLY A 206 1.19 -12.13 -6.10
C GLY A 206 1.26 -12.31 -7.64
N ARG A 207 2.39 -12.74 -8.20
CA ARG A 207 2.55 -12.86 -9.67
C ARG A 207 2.35 -14.28 -10.17
N GLN A 208 3.44 -15.02 -10.30
CA GLN A 208 3.46 -16.33 -10.94
C GLN A 208 3.12 -17.43 -9.95
N ASN A 209 2.37 -18.44 -10.40
CA ASN A 209 2.15 -19.65 -9.64
C ASN A 209 3.39 -20.54 -9.77
N VAL A 210 4.02 -20.84 -8.64
CA VAL A 210 5.17 -21.73 -8.53
C VAL A 210 4.69 -23.10 -8.10
N LYS A 211 5.06 -24.13 -8.86
CA LYS A 211 4.79 -25.52 -8.52
C LYS A 211 5.61 -25.93 -7.29
N ARG A 212 4.95 -26.51 -6.30
CA ARG A 212 5.51 -27.12 -5.10
C ARG A 212 5.22 -28.61 -5.12
N THR A 213 6.15 -29.40 -4.60
CA THR A 213 5.98 -30.85 -4.44
C THR A 213 6.26 -31.18 -2.99
N ARG A 214 5.23 -31.68 -2.28
CA ARG A 214 5.35 -32.07 -0.87
C ARG A 214 6.54 -33.03 -0.70
N ASN A 215 7.41 -32.72 0.26
CA ASN A 215 8.60 -33.48 0.62
C ASN A 215 9.72 -33.55 -0.45
N SER A 216 9.76 -32.65 -1.44
CA SER A 216 10.82 -32.65 -2.47
C SER A 216 12.17 -32.10 -1.99
N HIS A 217 12.17 -31.29 -0.93
CA HIS A 217 13.36 -30.60 -0.40
C HIS A 217 13.52 -30.77 1.11
N ILE A 218 13.18 -31.94 1.66
CA ILE A 218 13.44 -32.23 3.09
C ILE A 218 14.95 -32.17 3.30
N LYS A 219 15.40 -31.21 4.11
CA LYS A 219 16.80 -31.15 4.52
C LYS A 219 17.04 -32.26 5.55
N ASP A 220 18.02 -33.13 5.30
CA ASP A 220 18.47 -34.07 6.32
C ASP A 220 19.29 -33.30 7.36
N CYS A 221 18.61 -32.79 8.39
CA CYS A 221 19.22 -32.10 9.53
C CYS A 221 19.55 -33.06 10.69
N GLY A 222 19.62 -34.38 10.44
CA GLY A 222 19.89 -35.37 11.47
C GLY A 222 18.68 -35.69 12.36
N LYS A 223 18.68 -35.25 13.63
CA LYS A 223 17.69 -35.68 14.66
C LYS A 223 16.25 -35.19 14.42
N PHE A 224 16.04 -34.23 13.53
CA PHE A 224 14.73 -33.66 13.22
C PHE A 224 14.42 -33.87 11.74
N LYS A 225 13.50 -34.79 11.45
CA LYS A 225 12.89 -34.91 10.13
C LYS A 225 11.68 -33.98 10.12
N GLU A 226 11.92 -32.68 9.94
CA GLU A 226 10.86 -31.67 9.96
C GLU A 226 10.06 -31.68 8.64
N SER A 227 9.18 -32.66 8.46
CA SER A 227 8.43 -32.77 7.21
C SER A 227 7.34 -31.69 7.05
N ILE A 228 6.83 -31.12 8.13
CA ILE A 228 5.67 -30.19 8.04
C ILE A 228 6.15 -28.78 7.71
N SER A 229 7.05 -28.20 8.52
CA SER A 229 7.57 -26.85 8.32
C SER A 229 8.31 -26.68 6.98
N ASP A 230 9.07 -27.68 6.53
CA ASP A 230 9.75 -27.67 5.23
C ASP A 230 8.79 -27.60 4.03
N ASN A 231 7.52 -27.94 4.22
CA ASN A 231 6.49 -27.86 3.17
C ASN A 231 5.67 -26.57 3.23
N TYR A 232 5.87 -25.71 4.22
CA TYR A 232 5.21 -24.41 4.29
C TYR A 232 5.86 -23.39 3.34
N TYR A 233 5.01 -22.69 2.60
CA TYR A 233 5.43 -21.63 1.67
C TYR A 233 4.68 -20.33 1.97
N PRO A 234 5.26 -19.18 1.62
CA PRO A 234 4.55 -17.92 1.66
C PRO A 234 3.43 -17.91 0.61
N ILE A 235 2.22 -17.58 1.05
CA ILE A 235 1.03 -17.37 0.23
C ILE A 235 0.72 -15.89 0.32
N TYR A 236 1.00 -15.11 -0.73
CA TYR A 236 0.68 -13.67 -0.69
C TYR A 236 -0.76 -13.42 -1.11
N GLU A 237 -1.23 -14.16 -2.11
CA GLU A 237 -2.58 -13.98 -2.69
C GLU A 237 -3.32 -15.32 -2.84
N ARG A 238 -2.63 -16.42 -3.18
CA ARG A 238 -3.32 -17.67 -3.56
C ARG A 238 -2.52 -18.96 -3.40
N ILE A 239 -3.25 -20.01 -3.07
CA ILE A 239 -2.81 -21.41 -3.11
C ILE A 239 -3.83 -22.25 -3.89
N LEU A 240 -3.37 -23.24 -4.66
CA LEU A 240 -4.23 -24.05 -5.51
C LEU A 240 -3.80 -25.52 -5.61
N LEU A 241 -4.81 -26.38 -5.74
CA LEU A 241 -4.67 -27.81 -6.03
C LEU A 241 -5.24 -28.11 -7.40
N LYS A 242 -4.49 -28.84 -8.23
CA LYS A 242 -4.94 -29.29 -9.55
C LYS A 242 -5.10 -30.81 -9.54
N ASP A 243 -6.27 -31.28 -9.96
CA ASP A 243 -6.51 -32.68 -10.30
C ASP A 243 -6.56 -32.80 -11.82
N SER A 244 -5.41 -33.17 -12.41
CA SER A 244 -5.25 -33.27 -13.86
C SER A 244 -6.14 -34.34 -14.48
N ALA A 245 -6.49 -35.40 -13.73
CA ALA A 245 -7.35 -36.47 -14.22
C ALA A 245 -8.81 -36.02 -14.33
N LYS A 246 -9.28 -35.21 -13.37
CA LYS A 246 -10.61 -34.59 -13.42
C LYS A 246 -10.67 -33.30 -14.24
N GLY A 247 -9.52 -32.71 -14.57
CA GLY A 247 -9.44 -31.40 -15.23
C GLY A 247 -9.91 -30.24 -14.35
N MET A 248 -9.86 -30.40 -13.02
CA MET A 248 -10.45 -29.47 -12.05
C MET A 248 -9.40 -28.92 -11.08
N GLN A 249 -9.64 -27.69 -10.62
CA GLN A 249 -8.79 -26.98 -9.66
C GLN A 249 -9.63 -26.48 -8.48
N LEU A 250 -9.10 -26.67 -7.27
CA LEU A 250 -9.51 -25.92 -6.08
C LEU A 250 -8.56 -24.73 -5.93
N THR A 251 -9.10 -23.53 -5.75
CA THR A 251 -8.33 -22.31 -5.49
C THR A 251 -8.80 -21.68 -4.19
N VAL A 252 -7.85 -21.27 -3.34
CA VAL A 252 -8.10 -20.48 -2.13
C VAL A 252 -7.28 -19.20 -2.24
N LEU A 253 -7.97 -18.05 -2.19
CA LEU A 253 -7.35 -16.72 -2.18
C LEU A 253 -7.32 -16.17 -0.76
N THR A 254 -6.29 -15.38 -0.45
CA THR A 254 -6.06 -14.77 0.86
C THR A 254 -6.11 -13.24 0.78
N ASP A 255 -6.67 -12.58 1.79
CA ASP A 255 -6.68 -11.11 1.89
C ASP A 255 -5.34 -10.50 2.36
N ARG A 256 -4.38 -11.35 2.74
CA ARG A 256 -3.06 -10.98 3.26
C ARG A 256 -2.09 -12.14 3.10
N ALA A 257 -0.80 -11.84 3.30
CA ALA A 257 0.23 -12.87 3.35
C ALA A 257 0.01 -13.85 4.51
N GLN A 258 0.04 -15.15 4.20
CA GLN A 258 -0.11 -16.26 5.15
C GLN A 258 0.94 -17.34 4.85
N GLY A 259 1.23 -18.20 5.84
CA GLY A 259 1.95 -19.45 5.59
C GLY A 259 0.96 -20.52 5.17
N GLY A 260 1.27 -21.32 4.15
CA GLY A 260 0.37 -22.39 3.71
C GLY A 260 1.07 -23.58 3.09
N SER A 261 0.36 -24.71 3.06
CA SER A 261 0.86 -25.98 2.54
C SER A 261 -0.28 -26.89 2.03
N SER A 262 0.11 -28.06 1.52
CA SER A 262 -0.73 -29.21 1.22
C SER A 262 -0.07 -30.47 1.81
N GLU A 263 -0.37 -30.79 3.06
CA GLU A 263 0.26 -31.90 3.80
C GLU A 263 -0.24 -33.30 3.39
N MET A 264 -1.41 -33.36 2.74
CA MET A 264 -1.95 -34.56 2.13
C MET A 264 -2.70 -34.24 0.83
N ASP A 265 -2.94 -35.26 0.01
CA ASP A 265 -3.63 -35.03 -1.26
C ASP A 265 -5.09 -34.62 -1.01
N GLY A 266 -5.58 -33.64 -1.78
CA GLY A 266 -6.88 -33.03 -1.62
C GLY A 266 -6.97 -32.02 -0.48
N GLN A 267 -5.86 -31.64 0.16
CA GLN A 267 -5.87 -30.72 1.30
C GLN A 267 -5.09 -29.43 1.01
N ILE A 268 -5.65 -28.30 1.43
CA ILE A 268 -4.95 -27.02 1.60
C ILE A 268 -5.01 -26.66 3.09
N GLU A 269 -3.90 -26.21 3.66
CA GLU A 269 -3.90 -25.55 4.97
C GLU A 269 -3.25 -24.17 4.92
N LEU A 270 -3.79 -23.24 5.71
CA LEU A 270 -3.37 -21.84 5.80
C LEU A 270 -3.28 -21.43 7.27
N MET A 271 -2.12 -20.94 7.70
CA MET A 271 -1.89 -20.41 9.03
C MET A 271 -2.43 -18.98 9.13
N VAL A 272 -3.43 -18.80 10.00
CA VAL A 272 -4.20 -17.55 10.10
C VAL A 272 -3.83 -16.70 11.31
N HIS A 273 -3.30 -17.31 12.37
CA HIS A 273 -2.83 -16.59 13.55
C HIS A 273 -1.86 -17.44 14.38
N ARG A 274 -0.92 -16.81 15.09
CA ARG A 274 0.05 -17.48 15.95
C ARG A 274 0.17 -16.71 17.26
N ARG A 275 0.32 -17.45 18.36
CA ARG A 275 0.68 -16.87 19.66
C ARG A 275 1.66 -17.79 20.37
N LEU A 276 2.88 -17.30 20.55
CA LEU A 276 4.02 -18.05 21.09
C LEU A 276 4.38 -17.49 22.47
N LEU A 277 4.88 -18.32 23.39
CA LEU A 277 4.94 -17.99 24.82
C LEU A 277 6.36 -17.80 25.40
N THR A 278 7.39 -17.66 24.57
CA THR A 278 8.75 -17.46 25.08
C THR A 278 9.00 -16.15 25.79
N ASP A 279 10.06 -16.15 26.60
CA ASP A 279 10.60 -15.02 27.35
C ASP A 279 11.77 -14.32 26.61
N THR A 280 11.95 -14.60 25.30
CA THR A 280 12.99 -13.95 24.48
C THR A 280 12.43 -12.68 23.83
N ARG A 281 13.29 -11.71 23.51
CA ARG A 281 12.93 -10.45 22.81
C ARG A 281 12.26 -10.64 21.43
N THR A 282 12.10 -11.88 20.96
CA THR A 282 11.51 -12.28 19.68
C THR A 282 10.22 -13.08 19.86
N SER A 283 9.63 -13.13 21.07
CA SER A 283 8.40 -13.86 21.33
C SER A 283 7.20 -13.20 20.67
N LEU A 284 6.43 -13.94 19.88
CA LEU A 284 5.18 -13.48 19.28
C LEU A 284 4.00 -13.64 20.27
N ASN A 285 4.07 -12.97 21.41
CA ASN A 285 3.04 -12.98 22.48
C ASN A 285 2.31 -11.64 22.61
N GLU A 286 1.90 -11.06 21.50
CA GLU A 286 1.31 -9.72 21.50
C GLU A 286 -0.05 -9.70 22.22
N THR A 287 -0.16 -8.82 23.22
CA THR A 287 -1.39 -8.59 23.97
C THR A 287 -2.20 -7.48 23.33
N GLY A 288 -3.52 -7.67 23.22
CA GLY A 288 -4.43 -6.61 22.82
C GLY A 288 -4.65 -5.57 23.91
N VAL A 289 -5.54 -4.60 23.63
CA VAL A 289 -5.90 -3.50 24.55
C VAL A 289 -6.48 -3.97 25.89
N ASP A 290 -6.98 -5.20 25.96
CA ASP A 290 -7.53 -5.83 27.17
C ASP A 290 -6.49 -6.66 27.95
N GLY A 291 -5.23 -6.64 27.52
CA GLY A 291 -4.12 -7.37 28.14
C GLY A 291 -4.16 -8.89 27.88
N LYS A 292 -5.10 -9.40 27.09
CA LYS A 292 -5.22 -10.83 26.81
C LYS A 292 -4.30 -11.22 25.67
N GLY A 293 -4.73 -11.04 24.43
CA GLY A 293 -4.04 -11.47 23.23
C GLY A 293 -4.71 -10.87 22.01
N LEU A 294 -3.95 -10.64 20.94
CA LEU A 294 -4.54 -10.05 19.73
C LEU A 294 -5.64 -10.92 19.13
N VAL A 295 -6.67 -10.23 18.64
CA VAL A 295 -7.74 -10.80 17.81
C VAL A 295 -7.48 -10.37 16.39
N VAL A 296 -7.38 -11.33 15.48
CA VAL A 296 -7.15 -11.09 14.06
C VAL A 296 -8.36 -11.61 13.29
N SER A 297 -8.79 -10.83 12.30
CA SER A 297 -9.79 -11.24 11.32
C SER A 297 -9.22 -11.14 9.92
N GLY A 298 -9.66 -12.01 9.03
CA GLY A 298 -9.29 -11.98 7.61
C GLY A 298 -10.29 -12.74 6.74
N LYS A 299 -10.00 -12.78 5.45
CA LYS A 299 -10.90 -13.37 4.44
C LYS A 299 -10.22 -14.43 3.60
N HIS A 300 -10.98 -15.44 3.23
CA HIS A 300 -10.64 -16.40 2.18
C HIS A 300 -11.73 -16.46 1.12
N PHE A 301 -11.34 -16.43 -0.16
CA PHE A 301 -12.25 -16.74 -1.26
C PHE A 301 -11.94 -18.12 -1.80
N ILE A 302 -12.94 -18.98 -1.93
CA ILE A 302 -12.78 -20.39 -2.28
C ILE A 302 -13.69 -20.76 -3.43
N PHE A 303 -13.15 -21.48 -4.42
CA PHE A 303 -13.94 -21.97 -5.53
C PHE A 303 -13.30 -23.16 -6.24
N PHE A 304 -14.15 -23.92 -6.94
CA PHE A 304 -13.75 -24.96 -7.89
C PHE A 304 -13.97 -24.47 -9.32
N LYS A 305 -12.97 -24.64 -10.19
CA LYS A 305 -13.06 -24.31 -11.61
C LYS A 305 -12.32 -25.34 -12.47
N PRO A 306 -12.71 -25.51 -13.75
CA PRO A 306 -11.85 -26.17 -14.73
C PRO A 306 -10.47 -25.50 -14.76
N ILE A 307 -9.41 -26.29 -14.90
CA ILE A 307 -8.02 -25.79 -14.80
C ILE A 307 -7.76 -24.61 -15.76
N ASN A 308 -8.28 -24.66 -16.98
CA ASN A 308 -8.12 -23.63 -18.01
C ASN A 308 -8.97 -22.37 -17.82
N GLU A 309 -10.00 -22.42 -16.97
CA GLU A 309 -10.90 -21.29 -16.68
C GLU A 309 -10.65 -20.66 -15.31
N SER A 310 -9.91 -21.35 -14.43
CA SER A 310 -9.67 -20.90 -13.06
C SER A 310 -8.91 -19.57 -13.00
N SER A 311 -7.93 -19.39 -13.87
CA SER A 311 -7.11 -18.17 -13.97
C SER A 311 -7.90 -16.92 -14.27
N LYS A 312 -8.90 -17.02 -15.16
CA LYS A 312 -9.80 -15.92 -15.47
C LYS A 312 -10.48 -15.36 -14.22
N LEU A 313 -10.83 -16.24 -13.27
CA LEU A 313 -11.47 -15.86 -12.03
C LEU A 313 -10.47 -15.38 -10.98
N PHE A 314 -9.44 -16.18 -10.62
CA PHE A 314 -8.52 -15.77 -9.54
C PHE A 314 -7.78 -14.49 -9.90
N ARG A 315 -7.31 -14.32 -11.13
CA ARG A 315 -6.55 -13.13 -11.55
C ARG A 315 -7.31 -11.83 -11.28
N ASN A 316 -8.62 -11.82 -11.50
CA ASN A 316 -9.47 -10.66 -11.20
C ASN A 316 -9.76 -10.52 -9.70
N LEU A 317 -10.05 -11.62 -9.01
CA LEU A 317 -10.36 -11.62 -7.59
C LEU A 317 -9.17 -11.23 -6.71
N ASP A 318 -7.96 -11.64 -7.08
CA ASP A 318 -6.71 -11.27 -6.42
C ASP A 318 -6.55 -9.75 -6.38
N GLN A 319 -6.74 -9.09 -7.53
CA GLN A 319 -6.71 -7.63 -7.63
C GLN A 319 -7.84 -6.96 -6.84
N ARG A 320 -9.04 -7.56 -6.81
CA ARG A 320 -10.16 -7.03 -6.01
C ARG A 320 -9.89 -7.13 -4.50
N LEU A 321 -9.25 -8.20 -4.05
CA LEU A 321 -8.87 -8.37 -2.64
C LEU A 321 -7.75 -7.40 -2.27
N PHE A 322 -6.69 -7.32 -3.09
CA PHE A 322 -5.54 -6.46 -2.83
C PHE A 322 -5.86 -4.96 -2.96
N MET A 323 -6.57 -4.57 -4.03
CA MET A 323 -6.96 -3.18 -4.34
C MET A 323 -8.46 -2.96 -4.17
N SER A 324 -9.00 -3.36 -3.01
CA SER A 324 -10.40 -3.13 -2.68
C SER A 324 -10.78 -1.64 -2.81
N PRO A 325 -11.98 -1.31 -3.31
CA PRO A 325 -12.41 0.06 -3.48
C PRO A 325 -12.33 0.89 -2.20
N LEU A 326 -11.78 2.11 -2.29
CA LEU A 326 -11.75 3.04 -1.17
C LEU A 326 -13.16 3.60 -0.90
N ILE A 327 -13.66 3.38 0.31
CA ILE A 327 -14.97 3.87 0.75
C ILE A 327 -14.75 5.14 1.58
N THR A 328 -15.39 6.24 1.17
CA THR A 328 -15.35 7.52 1.90
C THR A 328 -16.76 7.96 2.28
N PHE A 329 -16.87 8.63 3.43
CA PHE A 329 -18.14 9.09 3.97
C PHE A 329 -18.08 10.60 4.20
N SER A 330 -19.16 11.30 3.85
CA SER A 330 -19.32 12.73 4.13
C SER A 330 -20.76 13.01 4.54
N PRO A 331 -20.99 13.79 5.61
CA PRO A 331 -22.34 14.19 5.99
C PRO A 331 -22.95 15.07 4.89
N LEU A 332 -24.18 14.74 4.51
CA LEU A 332 -24.91 15.49 3.49
C LEU A 332 -25.56 16.73 4.13
N THR A 333 -25.00 17.92 3.90
CA THR A 333 -25.48 19.20 4.47
C THR A 333 -26.53 19.91 3.60
N GLN A 334 -26.68 19.48 2.35
CA GLN A 334 -27.60 20.05 1.36
C GLN A 334 -28.47 18.95 0.75
N THR A 335 -29.52 19.27 -0.01
CA THR A 335 -30.34 18.23 -0.63
C THR A 335 -29.53 17.44 -1.67
N GLN A 336 -29.96 16.20 -1.98
CA GLN A 336 -29.29 15.38 -3.00
C GLN A 336 -29.27 16.06 -4.38
N ALA A 337 -30.33 16.79 -4.72
CA ALA A 337 -30.44 17.52 -5.98
C ALA A 337 -29.43 18.67 -6.02
N GLU A 338 -29.33 19.47 -4.96
CA GLU A 338 -28.33 20.54 -4.85
C GLU A 338 -26.90 20.00 -4.91
N TYR A 339 -26.62 18.86 -4.26
CA TYR A 339 -25.31 18.22 -4.32
C TYR A 339 -24.90 17.85 -5.74
N ARG A 340 -25.81 17.20 -6.48
CA ARG A 340 -25.54 16.78 -7.86
C ARG A 340 -25.37 17.95 -8.82
N ASN A 341 -26.12 19.04 -8.61
CA ASN A 341 -25.97 20.24 -9.43
C ASN A 341 -24.62 20.93 -9.20
N LYS A 342 -24.04 20.77 -8.00
CA LYS A 342 -22.80 21.43 -7.60
C LYS A 342 -21.55 20.58 -7.81
N TYR A 343 -21.64 19.25 -7.67
CA TYR A 343 -20.51 18.34 -7.64
C TYR A 343 -20.69 17.17 -8.61
N LYS A 344 -19.57 16.71 -9.20
CA LYS A 344 -19.55 15.46 -9.97
C LYS A 344 -19.83 14.29 -9.03
N THR A 345 -20.82 13.47 -9.35
CA THR A 345 -21.18 12.26 -8.58
C THR A 345 -20.65 10.97 -9.18
N SER A 346 -20.07 11.02 -10.38
CA SER A 346 -19.28 9.94 -10.94
C SER A 346 -18.17 10.51 -11.82
N TYR A 347 -17.09 9.74 -11.96
CA TYR A 347 -15.96 10.08 -12.80
C TYR A 347 -15.20 8.82 -13.21
N SER A 348 -14.70 8.78 -14.44
CA SER A 348 -13.83 7.75 -14.99
C SER A 348 -12.63 8.44 -15.63
N ALA A 349 -11.42 8.08 -15.23
CA ALA A 349 -10.20 8.63 -15.82
C ALA A 349 -9.83 7.96 -17.16
N LEU A 350 -10.29 6.73 -17.41
CA LEU A 350 -10.00 6.00 -18.65
C LEU A 350 -11.06 6.27 -19.73
N ASN A 351 -10.67 6.19 -21.00
CA ASN A 351 -11.61 6.25 -22.13
C ASN A 351 -12.32 4.92 -22.36
N GLN A 352 -11.61 3.80 -22.19
CA GLN A 352 -12.09 2.42 -22.34
C GLN A 352 -11.65 1.58 -21.15
N GLU A 353 -12.35 0.48 -20.88
CA GLU A 353 -11.89 -0.49 -19.87
C GLU A 353 -10.58 -1.12 -20.37
N LEU A 354 -9.63 -1.36 -19.46
CA LEU A 354 -8.42 -2.08 -19.84
C LEU A 354 -8.78 -3.53 -20.19
N PRO A 355 -8.08 -4.16 -21.16
CA PRO A 355 -8.26 -5.58 -21.43
C PRO A 355 -8.12 -6.42 -20.15
N GLN A 356 -8.88 -7.52 -20.05
CA GLN A 356 -8.93 -8.34 -18.83
C GLN A 356 -7.59 -8.95 -18.40
N ASN A 357 -6.62 -8.98 -19.31
CA ASN A 357 -5.25 -9.45 -19.08
C ASN A 357 -4.25 -8.32 -18.79
N VAL A 358 -4.69 -7.05 -18.74
CA VAL A 358 -3.85 -5.88 -18.42
C VAL A 358 -4.28 -5.22 -17.11
N HIS A 359 -3.30 -4.96 -16.26
CA HIS A 359 -3.49 -4.25 -15.00
C HIS A 359 -2.65 -2.97 -14.98
N LEU A 360 -3.25 -1.88 -14.48
CA LEU A 360 -2.58 -0.61 -14.24
C LEU A 360 -1.90 -0.64 -12.87
N LEU A 361 -0.62 -1.06 -12.86
CA LEU A 361 0.15 -1.26 -11.63
C LEU A 361 0.59 0.06 -10.98
N THR A 362 0.89 1.08 -11.78
CA THR A 362 1.30 2.39 -11.27
C THR A 362 0.78 3.50 -12.18
N LEU A 363 0.18 4.52 -11.57
CA LEU A 363 -0.05 5.81 -12.19
C LEU A 363 0.29 6.89 -11.17
N GLU A 364 1.39 7.57 -11.40
CA GLU A 364 1.96 8.52 -10.44
C GLU A 364 2.38 9.80 -11.16
N LYS A 365 2.14 10.96 -10.53
CA LYS A 365 2.65 12.23 -11.03
C LYS A 365 4.14 12.32 -10.70
N TRP A 366 4.97 12.37 -11.72
CA TRP A 366 6.43 12.39 -11.57
C TRP A 366 6.98 13.82 -11.49
N THR A 367 6.55 14.67 -12.41
CA THR A 367 6.84 16.11 -12.41
C THR A 367 5.57 16.90 -12.72
N GLN A 368 5.66 18.23 -12.92
CA GLN A 368 4.50 19.01 -13.34
C GLN A 368 3.85 18.46 -14.64
N ASN A 369 4.68 18.01 -15.58
CA ASN A 369 4.26 17.62 -16.93
C ASN A 369 4.56 16.15 -17.26
N GLU A 370 4.94 15.34 -16.28
CA GLU A 370 5.25 13.93 -16.50
C GLU A 370 4.48 13.02 -15.55
N LEU A 371 4.05 11.87 -16.08
CA LEU A 371 3.43 10.79 -15.34
C LEU A 371 4.28 9.53 -15.46
N LEU A 372 4.54 8.86 -14.34
CA LEU A 372 5.04 7.50 -14.33
C LEU A 372 3.87 6.53 -14.49
N LEU A 373 3.94 5.70 -15.53
CA LEU A 373 2.96 4.67 -15.85
C LEU A 373 3.63 3.29 -15.81
N ARG A 374 3.02 2.33 -15.11
CA ARG A 374 3.35 0.90 -15.24
C ARG A 374 2.11 0.12 -15.62
N LEU A 375 2.23 -0.63 -16.71
CA LEU A 375 1.23 -1.61 -17.13
C LEU A 375 1.83 -3.00 -17.03
N GLU A 376 1.03 -3.95 -16.56
CA GLU A 376 1.44 -5.35 -16.51
C GLU A 376 0.43 -6.26 -17.21
N HIS A 377 0.96 -7.31 -17.83
CA HIS A 377 0.18 -8.45 -18.25
C HIS A 377 0.27 -9.54 -17.19
N PHE A 378 -0.76 -9.70 -16.38
CA PHE A 378 -0.66 -10.49 -15.14
C PHE A 378 -0.98 -11.98 -15.31
N TYR A 379 -1.32 -12.44 -16.53
CA TYR A 379 -1.48 -13.86 -16.87
C TYR A 379 -0.14 -14.51 -17.27
N GLN A 380 0.01 -15.80 -16.94
CA GLN A 380 1.11 -16.65 -17.43
C GLN A 380 0.75 -17.27 -18.78
N LYS A 381 1.76 -17.66 -19.56
CA LYS A 381 1.58 -18.21 -20.92
C LYS A 381 0.58 -19.37 -21.03
N GLU A 382 0.46 -20.18 -19.97
CA GLU A 382 -0.39 -21.38 -19.93
C GLU A 382 -1.60 -21.22 -18.97
N ASP A 383 -1.87 -20.00 -18.48
CA ASP A 383 -2.98 -19.77 -17.55
C ASP A 383 -4.34 -19.93 -18.25
N ASN A 384 -4.47 -19.40 -19.46
CA ASN A 384 -5.70 -19.40 -20.26
C ASN A 384 -5.41 -19.26 -21.76
N ASN A 385 -6.17 -19.97 -22.61
CA ASN A 385 -5.92 -20.00 -24.05
C ASN A 385 -6.11 -18.67 -24.78
N GLU A 386 -6.90 -17.74 -24.23
CA GLU A 386 -7.18 -16.44 -24.83
C GLU A 386 -6.47 -15.32 -24.07
N LEU A 387 -6.63 -15.26 -22.75
CA LEU A 387 -6.13 -14.17 -21.91
C LEU A 387 -4.61 -14.21 -21.66
N SER A 388 -3.93 -15.30 -22.06
CA SER A 388 -2.46 -15.37 -21.99
C SER A 388 -1.78 -14.88 -23.26
N LYS A 389 -2.54 -14.56 -24.31
CA LYS A 389 -2.00 -14.02 -25.55
C LYS A 389 -1.61 -12.57 -25.39
N ASP A 390 -0.66 -12.14 -26.20
CA ASP A 390 -0.22 -10.75 -26.26
C ASP A 390 -1.38 -9.79 -26.54
N VAL A 391 -1.30 -8.60 -25.96
CA VAL A 391 -2.32 -7.55 -26.07
C VAL A 391 -1.68 -6.22 -26.42
N GLU A 392 -2.30 -5.46 -27.31
CA GLU A 392 -1.87 -4.11 -27.69
C GLU A 392 -2.68 -3.06 -26.92
N ILE A 393 -1.99 -2.06 -26.38
CA ILE A 393 -2.58 -0.93 -25.65
C ILE A 393 -2.19 0.38 -26.35
N ASP A 394 -3.19 1.21 -26.66
CA ASP A 394 -3.00 2.57 -27.15
C ASP A 394 -2.91 3.54 -25.96
N LEU A 395 -1.68 3.93 -25.61
CA LEU A 395 -1.42 4.83 -24.50
C LEU A 395 -1.98 6.24 -24.75
N LYS A 396 -1.87 6.77 -25.98
CA LYS A 396 -2.31 8.14 -26.32
C LYS A 396 -3.79 8.34 -26.06
N ASN A 397 -4.60 7.31 -26.34
CA ASN A 397 -6.05 7.34 -26.18
C ASN A 397 -6.53 6.65 -24.89
N MET A 398 -5.63 6.27 -23.98
CA MET A 398 -6.00 5.54 -22.76
C MET A 398 -6.80 6.39 -21.79
N PHE A 399 -6.41 7.65 -21.60
CA PHE A 399 -6.99 8.56 -20.62
C PHE A 399 -7.95 9.58 -21.23
N LYS A 400 -9.00 9.93 -20.48
CA LYS A 400 -10.05 10.85 -20.91
C LYS A 400 -9.63 12.32 -20.90
N ASP A 401 -9.03 12.75 -19.79
CA ASP A 401 -8.69 14.15 -19.54
C ASP A 401 -7.16 14.42 -19.58
N ILE A 402 -6.36 13.41 -19.90
CA ILE A 402 -4.90 13.52 -20.00
C ILE A 402 -4.51 13.35 -21.46
N LYS A 403 -3.89 14.39 -22.04
CA LYS A 403 -3.36 14.32 -23.40
C LYS A 403 -1.85 14.06 -23.34
N ILE A 404 -1.40 12.99 -23.97
CA ILE A 404 -0.01 12.55 -23.96
C ILE A 404 0.69 13.09 -25.22
N LYS A 405 1.82 13.79 -25.02
CA LYS A 405 2.71 14.31 -26.07
C LYS A 405 3.76 13.28 -26.47
N GLU A 406 4.40 12.69 -25.46
CA GLU A 406 5.57 11.84 -25.63
C GLU A 406 5.50 10.68 -24.64
N VAL A 407 6.08 9.55 -25.04
CA VAL A 407 6.18 8.33 -24.24
C VAL A 407 7.65 7.94 -24.23
N ARG A 408 8.23 7.67 -23.06
CA ARG A 408 9.59 7.14 -22.93
C ARG A 408 9.52 5.83 -22.17
N GLU A 409 10.01 4.75 -22.77
CA GLU A 409 10.06 3.46 -22.09
C GLU A 409 11.30 3.34 -21.23
N MET A 410 11.09 2.98 -19.97
CA MET A 410 12.11 2.97 -18.93
C MET A 410 12.35 1.56 -18.41
N THR A 411 13.46 1.38 -17.70
CA THR A 411 13.66 0.24 -16.80
C THR A 411 12.55 0.20 -15.73
N LEU A 412 12.39 -0.94 -15.06
CA LEU A 412 11.33 -1.13 -14.05
C LEU A 412 11.35 -0.06 -12.93
N SER A 413 12.55 0.32 -12.49
CA SER A 413 12.80 1.38 -11.50
C SER A 413 12.68 2.80 -12.06
N ALA A 414 12.37 2.96 -13.35
CA ALA A 414 12.26 4.25 -14.04
C ALA A 414 13.52 5.13 -14.01
N ASN A 415 14.70 4.57 -13.74
CA ASN A 415 15.95 5.31 -13.56
C ASN A 415 16.85 5.37 -14.81
N GLN A 416 16.53 4.61 -15.84
CA GLN A 416 17.26 4.57 -17.12
C GLN A 416 16.28 4.32 -18.25
N GLU A 417 16.52 4.90 -19.43
CA GLU A 417 15.77 4.54 -20.62
C GLU A 417 16.08 3.09 -21.02
N LEU A 418 15.04 2.35 -21.41
CA LEU A 418 15.18 0.93 -21.71
C LEU A 418 16.16 0.68 -22.87
N SER A 419 16.12 1.56 -23.88
CA SER A 419 16.99 1.50 -25.06
C SER A 419 18.47 1.65 -24.72
N GLU A 420 18.80 2.43 -23.69
CA GLU A 420 20.17 2.63 -23.22
C GLU A 420 20.63 1.46 -22.35
N SER A 421 19.79 1.03 -21.41
CA SER A 421 20.09 -0.10 -20.52
C SER A 421 20.38 -1.39 -21.30
N GLN A 422 19.70 -1.60 -22.43
CA GLN A 422 19.92 -2.75 -23.30
C GLN A 422 21.30 -2.76 -23.97
N LYS A 423 21.90 -1.59 -24.25
CA LYS A 423 23.24 -1.50 -24.88
C LYS A 423 24.35 -2.01 -23.97
N SER A 424 24.19 -1.87 -22.65
CA SER A 424 25.19 -2.26 -21.64
C SER A 424 24.91 -3.59 -20.96
N ARG A 425 23.89 -4.35 -21.41
CA ARG A 425 23.51 -5.61 -20.75
C ARG A 425 24.56 -6.70 -20.97
N LEU A 426 25.05 -7.28 -19.86
CA LEU A 426 26.01 -8.38 -19.88
C LEU A 426 25.45 -9.59 -20.64
N GLN A 427 26.28 -10.15 -21.52
CA GLN A 427 25.96 -11.34 -22.32
C GLN A 427 26.58 -12.58 -21.66
N TRP A 428 25.72 -13.45 -21.11
CA TRP A 428 26.15 -14.65 -20.40
C TRP A 428 26.09 -15.88 -21.31
N LYS A 429 27.11 -16.73 -21.25
CA LYS A 429 27.08 -18.08 -21.86
C LYS A 429 26.63 -19.09 -20.81
N SER A 430 25.36 -19.50 -20.84
CA SER A 430 24.84 -20.54 -19.95
C SER A 430 25.05 -21.94 -20.55
N LYS A 431 25.21 -22.95 -19.67
CA LYS A 431 25.32 -24.37 -20.09
C LYS A 431 24.07 -24.88 -20.80
N ASN A 432 22.92 -24.34 -20.41
CA ASN A 432 21.65 -24.49 -21.12
C ASN A 432 21.28 -23.10 -21.66
N PRO A 433 21.68 -22.74 -22.88
CA PRO A 433 21.17 -21.53 -23.50
C PRO A 433 19.65 -21.69 -23.61
N LEU A 434 18.90 -20.82 -22.93
CA LEU A 434 17.50 -20.63 -23.27
C LEU A 434 17.52 -20.21 -24.74
N ASN A 435 16.97 -21.04 -25.64
CA ASN A 435 16.83 -20.68 -27.06
C ASN A 435 16.30 -19.26 -27.12
N ASP A 436 17.12 -18.38 -27.71
CA ASP A 436 17.05 -16.94 -27.60
C ASP A 436 15.64 -16.43 -27.35
N ILE A 437 15.41 -15.88 -26.15
CA ILE A 437 14.50 -14.75 -26.06
C ILE A 437 15.21 -13.68 -26.87
N GLN A 438 15.00 -13.69 -28.18
CA GLN A 438 15.18 -12.52 -29.01
C GLN A 438 14.27 -11.50 -28.33
N PHE A 439 14.86 -10.65 -27.49
CA PHE A 439 14.29 -9.36 -27.20
C PHE A 439 14.15 -8.74 -28.58
N ASN A 440 12.96 -8.86 -29.18
CA ASN A 440 12.59 -8.11 -30.37
C ASN A 440 12.52 -6.63 -29.94
N SER A 441 13.67 -6.05 -29.61
CA SER A 441 13.87 -4.62 -29.43
C SER A 441 13.81 -3.89 -30.78
N ASN A 442 13.56 -4.61 -31.87
CA ASN A 442 13.42 -4.08 -33.22
C ASN A 442 11.97 -4.08 -33.71
N GLN A 443 10.99 -3.86 -32.82
CA GLN A 443 9.82 -3.12 -33.29
C GLN A 443 10.16 -1.64 -33.18
N HIS A 444 10.75 -1.11 -34.24
CA HIS A 444 10.63 0.30 -34.58
C HIS A 444 9.13 0.58 -34.74
N PHE A 445 8.45 0.81 -33.62
CA PHE A 445 7.16 1.45 -33.67
C PHE A 445 7.42 2.87 -34.15
N ASN A 446 7.06 3.14 -35.39
CA ASN A 446 6.94 4.51 -35.89
C ASN A 446 6.00 5.36 -35.00
N ASP A 447 5.21 4.72 -34.12
CA ASP A 447 4.44 5.34 -33.06
C ASP A 447 4.51 4.54 -31.74
N ILE A 448 5.46 4.90 -30.87
CA ILE A 448 5.68 4.37 -29.51
C ILE A 448 4.46 4.44 -28.56
N SER A 449 3.34 5.02 -28.99
CA SER A 449 2.11 5.04 -28.20
C SER A 449 1.33 3.73 -28.20
N LYS A 450 1.58 2.84 -29.16
CA LYS A 450 0.98 1.50 -29.20
C LYS A 450 1.94 0.48 -28.61
N VAL A 451 1.55 -0.06 -27.47
CA VAL A 451 2.39 -0.90 -26.63
C VAL A 451 1.84 -2.31 -26.60
N GLN A 452 2.60 -3.26 -27.15
CA GLN A 452 2.35 -4.68 -26.96
C GLN A 452 2.82 -5.14 -25.57
N LEU A 453 1.99 -5.88 -24.86
CA LEU A 453 2.30 -6.54 -23.60
C LEU A 453 2.14 -8.04 -23.77
N SER A 454 3.21 -8.79 -23.52
CA SER A 454 3.20 -10.26 -23.50
C SER A 454 2.98 -10.79 -22.09
N SER A 455 2.57 -12.06 -21.99
CA SER A 455 2.41 -12.79 -20.72
C SER A 455 3.50 -12.47 -19.68
N GLN A 456 3.09 -12.13 -18.46
CA GLN A 456 3.89 -11.73 -17.29
C GLN A 456 4.73 -10.46 -17.41
N GLN A 457 4.72 -9.77 -18.55
CA GLN A 457 5.53 -8.58 -18.76
C GLN A 457 5.00 -7.39 -17.94
N ILE A 458 5.90 -6.64 -17.32
CA ILE A 458 5.66 -5.28 -16.85
C ILE A 458 6.43 -4.34 -17.77
N ARG A 459 5.77 -3.29 -18.28
CA ARG A 459 6.44 -2.21 -19.00
C ARG A 459 6.24 -0.91 -18.24
N THR A 460 7.30 -0.12 -18.17
CA THR A 460 7.36 1.13 -17.40
C THR A 460 7.58 2.28 -18.36
N PHE A 461 6.80 3.34 -18.22
CA PHE A 461 6.82 4.49 -19.11
C PHE A 461 6.83 5.79 -18.32
N ILE A 462 7.55 6.78 -18.82
CA ILE A 462 7.34 8.18 -18.48
C ILE A 462 6.51 8.79 -19.61
N LEU A 463 5.37 9.38 -19.27
CA LEU A 463 4.47 10.05 -20.20
C LEU A 463 4.59 11.55 -20.04
N THR A 464 5.05 12.26 -21.07
CA THR A 464 5.00 13.73 -21.11
C THR A 464 3.58 14.15 -21.50
N ILE A 465 2.91 14.92 -20.66
CA ILE A 465 1.53 15.36 -20.88
C ILE A 465 1.46 16.80 -21.38
N GLU A 466 0.43 17.11 -22.17
CA GLU A 466 0.12 18.50 -22.47
C GLU A 466 -0.33 19.21 -21.20
N ASP A 467 0.28 20.35 -20.90
CA ASP A 467 -0.21 21.27 -19.87
C ASP A 467 -1.53 21.91 -20.34
N ASN A 468 -2.61 21.13 -20.23
CA ASN A 468 -3.98 21.59 -20.43
C ASN A 468 -4.60 22.09 -19.13
N THR A 469 -3.78 22.35 -18.10
CA THR A 469 -4.23 23.28 -17.09
C THR A 469 -4.48 24.60 -17.83
N LYS A 470 -5.76 24.95 -18.06
CA LYS A 470 -6.14 26.34 -17.84
C LYS A 470 -5.37 26.71 -16.58
N LYS A 471 -4.45 27.67 -16.65
CA LYS A 471 -3.81 28.25 -15.47
C LYS A 471 -4.94 28.58 -14.50
N VAL A 472 -5.34 27.63 -13.67
CA VAL A 472 -5.85 27.91 -12.35
C VAL A 472 -4.57 28.39 -11.73
N ASN A 473 -4.43 29.71 -11.77
CA ASN A 473 -3.26 30.40 -11.29
C ASN A 473 -3.26 30.18 -9.78
N CYS A 474 -2.85 28.99 -9.34
CA CYS A 474 -2.61 28.66 -7.94
C CYS A 474 -1.22 29.19 -7.56
N SER A 475 -0.96 30.45 -7.90
CA SER A 475 0.09 31.27 -7.32
C SER A 475 -0.47 31.93 -6.06
N LEU A 476 0.43 32.32 -5.16
CA LEU A 476 0.10 33.10 -3.98
C LEU A 476 -0.60 34.41 -4.40
N GLU A 477 -1.81 34.63 -3.91
CA GLU A 477 -2.64 35.79 -4.28
C GLU A 477 -3.05 36.59 -3.04
N TRP A 478 -2.97 37.92 -3.16
CA TRP A 478 -3.42 38.85 -2.14
C TRP A 478 -4.88 39.24 -2.39
N ILE A 479 -5.78 38.88 -1.47
CA ILE A 479 -7.20 39.20 -1.57
C ILE A 479 -7.55 40.35 -0.64
N LYS A 480 -8.11 41.42 -1.19
CA LYS A 480 -8.57 42.58 -0.41
C LYS A 480 -9.77 42.24 0.47
N ILE A 481 -9.71 42.60 1.74
CA ILE A 481 -10.71 42.35 2.78
C ILE A 481 -11.15 43.64 3.45
N THR A 482 -12.45 43.70 3.73
CA THR A 482 -13.08 44.67 4.63
C THR A 482 -13.84 43.90 5.72
N GLY A 483 -13.72 44.35 6.97
CA GLY A 483 -14.20 43.64 8.15
C GLY A 483 -13.19 42.61 8.67
N THR A 484 -13.68 41.57 9.35
CA THR A 484 -12.84 40.53 9.96
C THR A 484 -13.04 39.14 9.37
N LYS A 485 -13.82 39.01 8.30
CA LYS A 485 -14.12 37.71 7.69
C LYS A 485 -12.96 37.26 6.81
N ILE A 486 -12.25 36.23 7.23
CA ILE A 486 -11.10 35.68 6.50
C ILE A 486 -11.58 34.82 5.31
N PRO A 487 -10.95 34.95 4.11
CA PRO A 487 -11.28 34.11 2.95
C PRO A 487 -11.07 32.62 3.19
N LYS A 488 -11.82 31.80 2.45
CA LYS A 488 -11.52 30.37 2.33
C LYS A 488 -10.18 30.20 1.61
N ASN A 489 -9.36 29.24 2.04
CA ASN A 489 -8.00 28.98 1.55
C ASN A 489 -6.94 30.03 1.94
N ALA A 490 -7.22 30.87 2.95
CA ALA A 490 -6.19 31.72 3.55
C ALA A 490 -5.08 30.90 4.19
N ILE A 491 -3.84 31.35 4.01
CA ILE A 491 -2.66 30.65 4.53
C ILE A 491 -2.57 30.89 6.03
N VAL A 492 -2.59 29.79 6.79
CA VAL A 492 -2.33 29.80 8.23
C VAL A 492 -0.82 29.90 8.43
N GLY A 493 -0.35 31.05 8.89
CA GLY A 493 1.08 31.28 9.15
C GLY A 493 1.48 30.99 10.60
N GLY A 494 0.51 30.74 11.49
CA GLY A 494 0.77 30.39 12.88
C GLY A 494 -0.51 30.28 13.71
N PHE A 495 -0.36 30.21 15.03
CA PHE A 495 -1.46 30.09 15.99
C PHE A 495 -1.25 31.04 17.16
N ASP A 496 -2.29 31.75 17.56
CA ASP A 496 -2.28 32.62 18.75
C ASP A 496 -2.18 31.80 20.05
N ILE A 497 -1.96 32.46 21.19
CA ILE A 497 -1.84 31.80 22.51
C ILE A 497 -3.08 30.97 22.88
N ASP A 498 -4.24 31.35 22.37
CA ASP A 498 -5.52 30.64 22.55
C ASP A 498 -5.75 29.54 21.49
N THR A 499 -4.72 29.10 20.76
CA THR A 499 -4.76 28.09 19.67
C THR A 499 -5.60 28.49 18.44
N LYS A 500 -5.96 29.78 18.31
CA LYS A 500 -6.69 30.28 17.14
C LYS A 500 -5.75 30.53 15.97
N PRO A 501 -6.14 30.20 14.72
CA PRO A 501 -5.29 30.39 13.56
C PRO A 501 -4.99 31.87 13.31
N LEU A 502 -3.74 32.16 13.00
CA LEU A 502 -3.25 33.45 12.52
C LEU A 502 -2.95 33.33 11.03
N TYR A 503 -3.60 34.20 10.24
CA TYR A 503 -3.46 34.24 8.79
C TYR A 503 -2.45 35.31 8.37
N ILE A 504 -1.78 35.09 7.24
CA ILE A 504 -0.85 36.07 6.67
C ILE A 504 -1.66 37.22 6.04
N CYS A 505 -1.42 38.45 6.48
CA CYS A 505 -2.03 39.66 5.91
C CYS A 505 -0.98 40.69 5.52
N ARG A 506 -1.38 41.71 4.77
CA ARG A 506 -0.61 42.94 4.58
C ARG A 506 -1.51 44.17 4.55
N HIS A 507 -0.97 45.32 4.94
CA HIS A 507 -1.69 46.59 4.94
C HIS A 507 -0.76 47.75 4.61
N LYS A 508 -1.27 48.75 3.88
CA LYS A 508 -0.53 49.96 3.53
C LYS A 508 -0.65 51.00 4.65
N ARG A 509 0.48 51.53 5.12
CA ARG A 509 0.53 52.57 6.15
C ARG A 509 1.73 53.50 5.92
N ASP A 510 1.51 54.81 5.94
CA ASP A 510 2.56 55.84 5.77
C ASP A 510 3.48 55.55 4.57
N ASP A 511 2.85 55.12 3.47
CA ASP A 511 3.44 54.67 2.20
C ASP A 511 4.23 53.35 2.20
N ASP A 512 4.45 52.72 3.36
CA ASP A 512 4.94 51.35 3.46
C ASP A 512 3.80 50.34 3.23
N LEU A 513 4.10 49.23 2.54
CA LEU A 513 3.24 48.05 2.47
C LEU A 513 3.81 46.96 3.37
N LEU A 514 3.14 46.66 4.48
CA LEU A 514 3.70 45.87 5.57
C LEU A 514 2.97 44.53 5.71
N PRO A 515 3.66 43.38 5.69
CA PRO A 515 3.06 42.10 6.04
C PRO A 515 2.91 41.94 7.56
N GLY A 516 1.98 41.08 7.97
CA GLY A 516 1.64 40.85 9.37
C GLY A 516 0.65 39.70 9.56
N LYS A 517 -0.09 39.76 10.66
CA LYS A 517 -1.00 38.68 11.09
C LYS A 517 -2.45 39.13 11.12
N ALA A 518 -3.38 38.26 10.74
CA ALA A 518 -4.80 38.51 10.83
C ALA A 518 -5.57 37.38 11.51
N ASN A 519 -6.68 37.71 12.17
CA ASN A 519 -7.67 36.73 12.63
C ASN A 519 -9.09 37.32 12.60
N GLU A 520 -10.08 36.48 12.90
CA GLU A 520 -11.51 36.84 12.82
C GLU A 520 -11.99 37.87 13.87
N ASN A 521 -11.16 38.18 14.88
CA ASN A 521 -11.51 39.08 15.98
C ASN A 521 -10.89 40.48 15.81
N ILE A 522 -9.59 40.54 15.48
CA ILE A 522 -8.81 41.78 15.49
C ILE A 522 -8.64 42.41 14.12
N GLY A 523 -8.91 41.68 13.02
CA GLY A 523 -8.57 42.12 11.67
C GLY A 523 -7.09 41.89 11.38
N CYS A 524 -6.45 42.74 10.58
CA CYS A 524 -5.02 42.66 10.27
C CYS A 524 -4.19 43.54 11.19
N VAL A 525 -3.08 42.99 11.68
CA VAL A 525 -2.11 43.67 12.53
C VAL A 525 -0.76 43.69 11.83
N VAL A 526 -0.25 44.89 11.57
CA VAL A 526 1.08 45.16 11.00
C VAL A 526 1.90 45.97 12.00
N THR A 527 3.22 45.95 11.88
CA THR A 527 4.12 46.64 12.81
C THR A 527 4.98 47.68 12.09
N MET A 528 5.26 48.81 12.73
CA MET A 528 6.13 49.87 12.19
C MET A 528 6.64 50.78 13.32
N GLY A 529 7.94 51.09 13.31
CA GLY A 529 8.54 52.10 14.20
C GLY A 529 8.37 51.81 15.70
N GLY A 530 8.45 50.55 16.12
CA GLY A 530 8.29 50.13 17.52
C GLY A 530 6.84 49.92 17.96
N LYS A 531 5.85 50.14 17.10
CA LYS A 531 4.42 50.02 17.42
C LYS A 531 3.71 48.99 16.55
N ALA A 532 2.69 48.36 17.12
CA ALA A 532 1.76 47.50 16.39
C ALA A 532 0.48 48.28 16.04
N PHE A 533 -0.05 48.04 14.85
CA PHE A 533 -1.21 48.74 14.32
C PHE A 533 -2.23 47.74 13.79
N SER A 534 -3.45 47.79 14.32
CA SER A 534 -4.57 46.99 13.86
C SER A 534 -5.47 47.77 12.90
N THR A 535 -5.96 47.10 11.86
CA THR A 535 -7.02 47.60 10.97
C THR A 535 -8.07 46.52 10.71
N LYS A 536 -9.32 46.96 10.53
CA LYS A 536 -10.43 46.12 10.06
C LYS A 536 -10.93 46.56 8.68
N SER A 537 -10.22 47.47 8.02
CA SER A 537 -10.56 48.02 6.71
C SER A 537 -9.33 48.03 5.80
N ASP A 538 -9.55 47.74 4.52
CA ASP A 538 -8.55 47.93 3.46
C ASP A 538 -7.20 47.23 3.73
N TYR A 539 -7.25 45.95 4.10
CA TYR A 539 -6.07 45.08 4.17
C TYR A 539 -6.23 43.90 3.20
N GLU A 540 -5.14 43.21 2.91
CA GLU A 540 -5.15 42.02 2.06
C GLU A 540 -4.77 40.79 2.86
N VAL A 541 -5.37 39.63 2.55
CA VAL A 541 -5.03 38.33 3.11
C VAL A 541 -4.42 37.47 2.02
N LEU A 542 -3.35 36.75 2.35
CA LEU A 542 -2.69 35.84 1.42
C LEU A 542 -3.44 34.51 1.35
N ILE A 543 -3.81 34.11 0.13
CA ILE A 543 -4.41 32.80 -0.16
C ILE A 543 -3.52 32.03 -1.14
N GLY A 544 -3.63 30.70 -1.15
CA GLY A 544 -2.98 29.86 -2.16
C GLY A 544 -2.15 28.71 -1.58
N HIS A 545 -1.34 28.10 -2.45
CA HIS A 545 -0.50 26.93 -2.20
C HIS A 545 0.87 27.11 -2.90
N ASN A 546 1.75 26.11 -2.87
CA ASN A 546 3.10 26.13 -3.48
C ASN A 546 4.09 27.13 -2.85
N TYR A 547 4.25 27.02 -1.54
CA TYR A 547 5.26 27.76 -0.77
C TYR A 547 5.94 26.81 0.21
N ASP A 548 7.12 27.18 0.68
CA ASP A 548 7.83 26.50 1.75
C ASP A 548 8.31 27.49 2.82
N TRP A 549 8.65 26.98 4.00
CA TRP A 549 9.23 27.74 5.09
C TRP A 549 10.70 27.39 5.26
N VAL A 550 11.58 28.35 5.00
CA VAL A 550 13.04 28.16 5.10
C VAL A 550 13.53 28.74 6.42
N GLU A 551 14.26 27.96 7.21
CA GLU A 551 14.87 28.43 8.45
C GLU A 551 15.93 29.50 8.18
N ARG A 552 15.96 30.54 9.01
CA ARG A 552 16.93 31.64 8.94
C ARG A 552 17.34 32.05 10.35
N HIS A 553 18.63 32.20 10.59
CA HIS A 553 19.16 32.68 11.86
C HIS A 553 19.57 34.15 11.74
N GLY A 554 18.88 35.04 12.46
CA GLY A 554 19.31 36.42 12.63
C GLY A 554 19.72 37.14 11.34
N GLY A 555 20.93 37.69 11.32
CA GLY A 555 21.49 38.54 10.25
C GLY A 555 21.87 37.83 8.95
N ASP A 556 21.57 36.54 8.80
CA ASP A 556 21.79 35.77 7.56
C ASP A 556 21.15 36.46 6.35
N ALA A 557 21.69 36.25 5.16
CA ALA A 557 21.07 36.78 3.94
C ALA A 557 19.64 36.24 3.79
N VAL A 558 18.74 37.06 3.25
CA VAL A 558 17.40 36.58 2.89
C VAL A 558 17.54 35.67 1.65
N PRO A 559 16.97 34.46 1.63
CA PRO A 559 17.07 33.55 0.48
C PRO A 559 16.57 34.20 -0.81
N ASP A 560 17.21 33.89 -1.94
CA ASP A 560 16.91 34.47 -3.25
C ASP A 560 15.45 34.30 -3.70
N ARG A 561 14.73 33.30 -3.16
CA ARG A 561 13.31 33.00 -3.45
C ARG A 561 12.33 33.44 -2.37
N ALA A 562 12.77 34.24 -1.41
CA ALA A 562 11.89 34.72 -0.34
C ALA A 562 10.70 35.49 -0.89
N PHE A 563 9.51 35.13 -0.41
CA PHE A 563 8.25 35.73 -0.83
C PHE A 563 8.13 37.16 -0.29
N ILE A 564 8.06 38.11 -1.22
CA ILE A 564 7.93 39.54 -0.92
C ILE A 564 6.50 39.82 -0.47
N GLY A 565 6.35 40.10 0.83
CA GLY A 565 5.07 40.45 1.44
C GLY A 565 4.67 41.91 1.23
N GLY A 566 5.65 42.79 1.02
CA GLY A 566 5.44 44.22 0.79
C GLY A 566 6.75 44.97 0.58
N HIS A 567 6.76 46.28 0.82
CA HIS A 567 7.91 47.15 0.60
C HIS A 567 7.90 48.36 1.54
N ASP A 568 9.07 48.90 1.85
CA ASP A 568 9.19 50.18 2.57
C ASP A 568 9.07 51.40 1.63
N LEU A 569 9.11 52.61 2.20
CA LEU A 569 9.05 53.90 1.51
C LEU A 569 10.09 54.05 0.40
N ASN A 570 11.24 53.38 0.54
CA ASN A 570 12.33 53.40 -0.44
C ASN A 570 12.21 52.26 -1.47
N SER A 571 11.08 51.55 -1.49
CA SER A 571 10.82 50.38 -2.33
C SER A 571 11.74 49.19 -2.05
N ASN A 572 12.36 49.11 -0.86
CA ASN A 572 13.08 47.91 -0.46
C ASN A 572 12.07 46.81 -0.11
N PRO A 573 12.32 45.55 -0.49
CA PRO A 573 11.41 44.45 -0.22
C PRO A 573 11.30 44.15 1.28
N ILE A 574 10.08 43.84 1.71
CA ILE A 574 9.77 43.32 3.04
C ILE A 574 9.18 41.92 2.86
N TYR A 575 9.74 40.95 3.56
CA TYR A 575 9.39 39.53 3.38
C TYR A 575 8.45 39.02 4.48
N VAL A 576 7.74 37.94 4.18
CA VAL A 576 6.87 37.27 5.15
C VAL A 576 7.68 36.28 5.98
N GLY A 577 7.58 36.36 7.30
CA GLY A 577 8.23 35.43 8.20
C GLY A 577 7.30 34.86 9.26
N LYS A 578 7.73 33.79 9.92
CA LYS A 578 7.13 33.29 11.15
C LYS A 578 8.19 32.90 12.18
N CYS A 579 7.81 32.89 13.45
CA CYS A 579 8.69 32.53 14.56
C CYS A 579 7.95 31.74 15.64
N ASP A 580 8.63 30.75 16.22
CA ASP A 580 8.20 30.02 17.41
C ASP A 580 8.50 30.81 18.68
N LEU A 581 7.46 31.16 19.44
CA LEU A 581 7.57 31.84 20.73
C LEU A 581 7.20 30.88 21.86
N HIS A 582 7.99 30.93 22.93
CA HIS A 582 7.84 30.06 24.09
C HIS A 582 7.35 30.85 25.30
N PHE A 583 6.14 30.54 25.78
CA PHE A 583 5.55 31.15 26.98
C PHE A 583 5.35 30.07 28.06
N GLY A 584 6.40 29.74 28.80
CA GLY A 584 6.32 28.68 29.82
C GLY A 584 6.15 27.29 29.20
N LYS A 585 4.95 26.69 29.30
CA LYS A 585 4.61 25.37 28.72
C LYS A 585 3.86 25.45 27.38
N THR A 586 3.51 26.65 26.92
CA THR A 586 2.79 26.85 25.65
C THR A 586 3.73 27.38 24.58
N GLU A 587 3.70 26.71 23.42
CA GLU A 587 4.42 27.06 22.20
C GLU A 587 3.43 27.70 21.21
N THR A 588 3.79 28.83 20.61
CA THR A 588 2.94 29.59 19.68
C THR A 588 3.74 30.10 18.50
N GLN A 589 3.18 29.99 17.29
CA GLN A 589 3.78 30.50 16.06
C GLN A 589 3.18 31.85 15.70
N VAL A 590 4.02 32.88 15.60
CA VAL A 590 3.60 34.23 15.21
C VAL A 590 4.08 34.57 13.80
N VAL A 591 3.21 35.20 13.03
CA VAL A 591 3.53 35.77 11.71
C VAL A 591 4.00 37.23 11.86
N GLY A 592 5.03 37.60 11.11
CA GLY A 592 5.61 38.93 11.14
C GLY A 592 6.23 39.34 9.80
N LYS A 593 6.97 40.45 9.83
CA LYS A 593 7.71 40.98 8.71
C LYS A 593 9.21 40.74 8.89
N ILE A 594 9.91 40.44 7.81
CA ILE A 594 11.37 40.39 7.77
C ILE A 594 11.85 41.57 6.93
N HIS A 595 12.60 42.46 7.57
CA HIS A 595 13.40 43.49 6.91
C HIS A 595 14.86 43.18 7.23
N HIS A 596 15.51 43.93 8.12
CA HIS A 596 16.83 43.57 8.64
C HIS A 596 16.81 42.46 9.71
N LYS A 597 15.73 42.37 10.50
CA LYS A 597 15.44 41.34 11.50
C LYS A 597 13.99 40.88 11.35
N PHE A 598 13.59 39.84 12.08
CA PHE A 598 12.19 39.47 12.21
C PHE A 598 11.48 40.41 13.19
N TYR A 599 10.36 40.99 12.75
CA TYR A 599 9.51 41.90 13.51
C TYR A 599 8.09 41.36 13.61
N TYR A 600 7.55 41.33 14.82
CA TYR A 600 6.17 40.90 15.05
C TYR A 600 5.47 41.76 16.09
N GLY A 601 4.14 41.82 16.01
CA GLY A 601 3.32 42.59 16.96
C GLY A 601 2.94 41.76 18.18
N PHE A 602 3.18 42.30 19.37
CA PHE A 602 2.71 41.75 20.64
C PHE A 602 2.13 42.87 21.49
N GLY A 603 0.81 42.79 21.76
CA GLY A 603 0.06 43.94 22.27
C GLY A 603 0.13 45.12 21.30
N ASP A 604 0.38 46.31 21.83
CA ASP A 604 0.54 47.55 21.04
C ASP A 604 2.00 47.83 20.62
N THR A 605 2.90 46.87 20.86
CA THR A 605 4.35 47.02 20.64
C THR A 605 4.87 46.11 19.53
N GLU A 606 5.83 46.62 18.76
CA GLU A 606 6.63 45.82 17.82
C GLU A 606 7.82 45.20 18.57
N ARG A 607 8.05 43.90 18.38
CA ARG A 607 9.15 43.14 18.96
C ARG A 607 10.04 42.55 17.89
N SER A 608 11.29 42.27 18.25
CA SER A 608 12.32 41.66 17.39
C SER A 608 13.29 40.73 18.14
N ASP A 609 12.81 40.17 19.25
CA ASP A 609 13.51 39.28 20.17
C ASP A 609 13.59 37.82 19.68
N CYS A 610 13.08 37.52 18.47
CA CYS A 610 13.19 36.21 17.86
C CYS A 610 14.40 36.12 16.93
N ALA A 611 15.42 35.35 17.34
CA ALA A 611 16.63 35.14 16.56
C ALA A 611 16.52 34.01 15.52
N ASN A 612 15.70 33.00 15.78
CA ASN A 612 15.45 31.87 14.88
C ASN A 612 14.05 32.01 14.29
N HIS A 613 13.96 32.42 13.04
CA HIS A 613 12.69 32.62 12.35
C HIS A 613 12.73 31.92 11.00
N MET A 614 11.55 31.59 10.48
CA MET A 614 11.41 31.05 9.13
C MET A 614 10.97 32.17 8.19
N VAL A 615 11.47 32.13 6.95
CA VAL A 615 11.03 33.00 5.87
C VAL A 615 10.22 32.20 4.86
N MET A 616 9.11 32.77 4.40
CA MET A 616 8.29 32.15 3.37
C MET A 616 9.03 32.21 2.04
N SER A 617 9.16 31.09 1.34
CA SER A 617 9.79 30.99 0.02
C SER A 617 8.78 30.49 -1.01
N GLN A 618 8.80 31.07 -2.21
CA GLN A 618 7.91 30.64 -3.29
C GLN A 618 8.53 29.45 -4.04
N LEU A 619 7.78 28.36 -4.14
CA LEU A 619 8.19 27.19 -4.91
C LEU A 619 7.86 27.41 -6.39
N ASN A 620 8.89 27.45 -7.24
CA ASN A 620 8.71 27.34 -8.69
C ASN A 620 9.00 25.90 -9.12
N ALA A 621 8.09 25.33 -9.92
CA ALA A 621 8.10 23.93 -10.37
C ALA A 621 9.28 23.55 -11.30
N SER A 622 10.27 24.41 -11.48
CA SER A 622 11.32 24.28 -12.51
C SER A 622 12.76 24.34 -11.98
N GLN A 623 12.99 24.37 -10.65
CA GLN A 623 14.36 24.49 -10.11
C GLN A 623 14.78 23.45 -9.05
N GLU A 624 13.95 22.48 -8.69
CA GLU A 624 14.44 21.27 -7.99
C GLU A 624 15.42 20.46 -8.87
N LEU A 625 15.34 20.60 -10.20
CA LEU A 625 16.28 19.97 -11.14
C LEU A 625 17.67 20.65 -11.16
N GLN A 626 17.76 21.96 -10.90
CA GLN A 626 19.05 22.66 -10.99
C GLN A 626 19.88 22.60 -9.70
N GLU A 627 19.24 22.46 -8.53
CA GLU A 627 19.97 22.36 -7.27
C GLU A 627 20.52 20.93 -7.04
N MET A 628 19.86 19.89 -7.58
CA MET A 628 20.44 18.54 -7.68
C MET A 628 21.53 18.41 -8.77
N ASP A 629 21.44 19.19 -9.84
CA ASP A 629 22.47 19.22 -10.89
C ASP A 629 23.72 20.02 -10.45
N ASN A 630 23.59 21.06 -9.63
CA ASN A 630 24.73 21.88 -9.21
C ASN A 630 25.61 21.25 -8.11
N GLU A 631 25.10 20.32 -7.31
CA GLU A 631 25.96 19.47 -6.46
C GLU A 631 26.65 18.35 -7.27
N SER A 632 26.13 18.01 -8.45
CA SER A 632 26.70 16.97 -9.32
C SER A 632 27.60 17.51 -10.45
N THR A 633 27.68 18.82 -10.68
CA THR A 633 28.48 19.45 -11.75
C THR A 633 29.68 20.30 -11.29
N SER A 634 30.11 20.21 -10.02
CA SER A 634 31.39 20.82 -9.57
C SER A 634 32.59 19.88 -9.61
N VAL A 635 32.57 18.83 -10.44
CA VAL A 635 33.76 17.99 -10.69
C VAL A 635 33.97 17.82 -12.19
N GLU A 636 34.47 18.86 -12.85
CA GLU A 636 35.24 18.67 -14.08
C GLU A 636 36.62 19.33 -14.00
N THR A 637 37.61 18.51 -14.39
CA THR A 637 38.94 18.85 -14.88
C THR A 637 39.94 19.46 -13.89
N MET A 638 40.70 18.58 -13.22
CA MET A 638 42.12 18.83 -12.97
C MET A 638 42.93 17.65 -13.50
N ASP A 639 43.57 17.88 -14.65
CA ASP A 639 44.75 17.14 -15.07
C ASP A 639 45.90 17.49 -14.11
N GLY A 640 46.59 16.45 -13.62
CA GLY A 640 47.93 16.54 -13.04
C GLY A 640 48.07 17.18 -11.66
N GLU A 641 47.93 16.39 -10.59
CA GLU A 641 49.00 16.14 -9.60
C GLU A 641 48.54 15.08 -8.59
N ARG A 642 49.47 14.19 -8.23
CA ARG A 642 49.22 13.07 -7.33
C ARG A 642 49.03 13.59 -5.92
N ASP A 643 47.82 13.48 -5.38
CA ASP A 643 47.61 13.46 -3.93
C ASP A 643 46.73 12.27 -3.53
N GLY A 644 47.15 11.55 -2.50
CA GLY A 644 46.85 10.13 -2.22
C GLY A 644 45.43 9.75 -1.79
N LYS A 645 44.36 10.24 -2.44
CA LYS A 645 42.99 9.78 -2.15
C LYS A 645 42.63 8.52 -2.96
N ARG A 646 42.35 7.42 -2.24
CA ARG A 646 41.86 6.15 -2.81
C ARG A 646 40.58 6.37 -3.62
N ARG A 647 40.50 5.76 -4.81
CA ARG A 647 39.29 5.72 -5.65
C ARG A 647 38.20 4.90 -4.95
N ARG A 648 37.05 5.52 -4.68
CA ARG A 648 35.85 4.87 -4.14
C ARG A 648 35.14 4.05 -5.23
N LEU A 649 34.62 2.87 -4.88
CA LEU A 649 34.05 1.83 -5.74
C LEU A 649 32.56 1.58 -5.50
N PHE A 650 32.05 1.71 -4.26
CA PHE A 650 30.70 1.27 -3.89
C PHE A 650 29.79 2.36 -3.27
N GLY A 651 30.24 3.62 -3.21
CA GLY A 651 29.54 4.67 -2.48
C GLY A 651 28.08 4.92 -2.92
N LYS A 652 27.75 4.69 -4.20
CA LYS A 652 26.38 4.86 -4.72
C LYS A 652 25.46 3.73 -4.25
N GLU A 653 25.91 2.49 -4.35
CA GLU A 653 25.18 1.29 -3.95
C GLU A 653 24.99 1.24 -2.43
N LEU A 654 26.02 1.63 -1.67
CA LEU A 654 25.99 1.66 -0.21
C LEU A 654 24.98 2.69 0.32
N ARG A 655 24.86 3.88 -0.29
CA ARG A 655 23.79 4.84 0.07
C ARG A 655 22.39 4.25 -0.11
N CYS A 656 22.14 3.62 -1.25
CA CYS A 656 20.85 2.98 -1.52
C CYS A 656 20.56 1.83 -0.55
N MET A 657 21.57 1.03 -0.20
CA MET A 657 21.42 -0.06 0.77
C MET A 657 21.19 0.45 2.20
N MET A 658 21.93 1.48 2.64
CA MET A 658 21.74 2.07 3.97
C MET A 658 20.34 2.65 4.14
N TYR A 659 19.76 3.24 3.09
CA TYR A 659 18.35 3.65 3.09
C TYR A 659 17.40 2.44 3.22
N GLY A 660 17.65 1.35 2.48
CA GLY A 660 16.82 0.14 2.51
C GLY A 660 16.78 -0.60 3.85
N PHE A 661 17.77 -0.38 4.72
CA PHE A 661 17.82 -0.93 6.09
C PHE A 661 17.38 0.07 7.18
N GLY A 662 17.04 1.31 6.80
CA GLY A 662 16.10 2.19 7.50
C GLY A 662 16.65 3.15 8.53
N ASP A 663 17.38 4.22 8.15
CA ASP A 663 17.63 5.33 9.10
C ASP A 663 17.77 6.76 8.53
N ASP A 664 18.03 7.01 7.23
CA ASP A 664 17.99 8.39 6.68
C ASP A 664 17.93 8.40 5.13
N HIS A 665 17.23 9.36 4.52
CA HIS A 665 17.18 9.55 3.06
C HIS A 665 18.54 10.01 2.50
N ASN A 666 19.35 10.69 3.31
CA ASN A 666 20.68 11.14 2.91
C ASN A 666 21.73 10.81 3.99
N PRO A 667 22.26 9.57 4.04
CA PRO A 667 23.25 9.20 5.06
C PRO A 667 24.52 10.04 4.90
N PHE A 668 25.10 10.46 6.02
CA PHE A 668 26.36 11.22 6.06
C PHE A 668 27.43 10.54 5.21
N THR A 669 28.15 11.33 4.42
CA THR A 669 29.21 10.82 3.52
C THR A 669 30.29 10.07 4.28
N GLU A 670 30.60 10.50 5.51
CA GLU A 670 31.54 9.84 6.41
C GLU A 670 31.08 8.43 6.80
N ALA A 671 29.77 8.22 6.97
CA ALA A 671 29.21 6.92 7.30
C ALA A 671 29.26 5.98 6.10
N VAL A 672 28.96 6.49 4.91
CA VAL A 672 29.07 5.74 3.64
C VAL A 672 30.52 5.35 3.38
N ASP A 673 31.45 6.29 3.57
CA ASP A 673 32.89 6.08 3.41
C ASP A 673 33.42 5.02 4.40
N MET A 674 33.01 5.10 5.67
CA MET A 674 33.39 4.11 6.68
C MET A 674 32.87 2.72 6.31
N LEU A 675 31.62 2.61 5.86
CA LEU A 675 31.02 1.34 5.49
C LEU A 675 31.67 0.76 4.23
N GLU A 676 32.06 1.62 3.29
CA GLU A 676 32.84 1.22 2.12
C GLU A 676 34.21 0.67 2.51
N ASP A 677 34.93 1.32 3.42
CA ASP A 677 36.22 0.85 3.93
C ASP A 677 36.07 -0.52 4.61
N LEU A 678 35.00 -0.73 5.40
CA LEU A 678 34.69 -2.02 6.02
C LEU A 678 34.37 -3.12 4.99
N VAL A 679 33.61 -2.80 3.94
CA VAL A 679 33.27 -3.75 2.87
C VAL A 679 34.49 -4.13 2.05
N ILE A 680 35.33 -3.17 1.68
CA ILE A 680 36.58 -3.42 0.95
C ILE A 680 37.51 -4.28 1.80
N GLN A 681 37.66 -3.96 3.09
CA GLN A 681 38.47 -4.74 4.01
C GLN A 681 37.94 -6.18 4.13
N PHE A 682 36.62 -6.35 4.25
CA PHE A 682 36.00 -7.67 4.30
C PHE A 682 36.24 -8.49 3.02
N ILE A 683 36.09 -7.88 1.84
CA ILE A 683 36.36 -8.52 0.55
C ILE A 683 37.84 -8.93 0.47
N GLN A 684 38.76 -8.06 0.87
CA GLN A 684 40.19 -8.35 0.89
C GLN A 684 40.52 -9.51 1.83
N ASP A 685 40.03 -9.46 3.07
CA ASP A 685 40.27 -10.49 4.08
C ASP A 685 39.71 -11.85 3.67
N ILE A 686 38.49 -11.89 3.10
CA ILE A 686 37.92 -13.14 2.58
C ILE A 686 38.68 -13.63 1.36
N SER A 687 39.08 -12.73 0.44
CA SER A 687 39.79 -13.12 -0.77
C SER A 687 41.17 -13.70 -0.45
N LEU A 688 41.88 -13.12 0.51
CA LEU A 688 43.16 -13.64 1.00
C LEU A 688 43.00 -15.00 1.67
N LYS A 689 42.01 -15.16 2.56
CA LYS A 689 41.71 -16.46 3.20
C LYS A 689 41.31 -17.52 2.17
N ALA A 690 40.54 -17.15 1.15
CA ALA A 690 40.12 -18.06 0.09
C ALA A 690 41.32 -18.43 -0.80
N GLN A 691 42.25 -17.50 -1.04
CA GLN A 691 43.48 -17.77 -1.77
C GLN A 691 44.40 -18.76 -1.05
N ASP A 692 44.47 -18.71 0.29
CA ASP A 692 45.24 -19.67 1.09
C ASP A 692 44.66 -21.10 1.05
N VAL A 693 43.37 -21.23 0.73
CA VAL A 693 42.65 -22.52 0.65
C VAL A 693 42.60 -23.07 -0.78
N GLY A 694 42.53 -22.20 -1.78
CA GLY A 694 42.37 -22.54 -3.20
C GLY A 694 43.65 -22.96 -3.92
N LYS A 695 43.52 -23.42 -5.17
CA LYS A 695 44.67 -23.74 -6.03
C LYS A 695 45.32 -22.46 -6.57
N ASN A 696 46.66 -22.44 -6.64
CA ASN A 696 47.47 -21.27 -7.04
C ASN A 696 46.86 -20.46 -8.20
N GLY A 697 46.42 -19.24 -7.87
CA GLY A 697 46.08 -18.18 -8.83
C GLY A 697 44.60 -18.03 -9.20
N LYS A 698 43.68 -18.85 -8.68
CA LYS A 698 42.23 -18.69 -8.91
C LYS A 698 41.41 -18.98 -7.66
N ILE A 699 40.56 -18.02 -7.26
CA ILE A 699 39.58 -18.20 -6.19
C ILE A 699 38.31 -18.80 -6.79
N SER A 700 37.85 -19.93 -6.24
CA SER A 700 36.58 -20.57 -6.58
C SER A 700 35.51 -20.29 -5.51
N VAL A 701 34.24 -20.58 -5.84
CA VAL A 701 33.12 -20.41 -4.90
C VAL A 701 33.27 -21.36 -3.72
N GLU A 702 33.80 -22.55 -3.97
CA GLU A 702 34.10 -23.56 -2.94
C GLU A 702 35.14 -23.05 -1.92
N ASP A 703 36.11 -22.24 -2.35
CA ASP A 703 37.13 -21.66 -1.46
C ASP A 703 36.52 -20.60 -0.53
N VAL A 704 35.60 -19.79 -1.04
CA VAL A 704 34.86 -18.81 -0.24
C VAL A 704 33.93 -19.51 0.75
N LEU A 705 33.19 -20.54 0.31
CA LEU A 705 32.34 -21.37 1.16
C LEU A 705 33.16 -22.03 2.29
N HIS A 706 34.37 -22.50 1.98
CA HIS A 706 35.27 -23.06 2.99
C HIS A 706 35.68 -22.03 4.05
N CYS A 707 35.87 -20.76 3.68
CA CYS A 707 36.25 -19.70 4.60
C CYS A 707 35.11 -19.32 5.56
N VAL A 708 33.86 -19.40 5.10
CA VAL A 708 32.68 -19.03 5.90
C VAL A 708 32.01 -20.22 6.60
N LYS A 709 32.45 -21.47 6.36
CA LYS A 709 31.84 -22.70 6.90
C LYS A 709 31.70 -22.77 8.42
N ARG A 710 32.52 -22.01 9.17
CA ARG A 710 32.47 -21.95 10.63
C ARG A 710 31.45 -20.94 11.15
N ASP A 711 30.98 -20.04 10.29
CA ASP A 711 29.91 -19.08 10.56
C ASP A 711 28.64 -19.61 9.89
N GLU A 712 27.84 -20.35 10.66
CA GLU A 712 26.66 -21.07 10.17
C GLU A 712 25.66 -20.14 9.45
N ARG A 713 25.51 -18.90 9.93
CA ARG A 713 24.63 -17.90 9.31
C ARG A 713 25.17 -17.44 7.96
N LYS A 714 26.46 -17.11 7.86
CA LYS A 714 27.06 -16.69 6.58
C LYS A 714 27.11 -17.84 5.59
N TYR A 715 27.42 -19.05 6.05
CA TYR A 715 27.47 -20.24 5.20
C TYR A 715 26.10 -20.57 4.59
N CYS A 716 25.04 -20.54 5.38
CA CYS A 716 23.67 -20.73 4.88
C CYS A 716 23.31 -19.64 3.86
N ARG A 717 23.57 -18.36 4.17
CA ARG A 717 23.25 -17.26 3.26
C ARG A 717 24.00 -17.33 1.94
N VAL A 718 25.28 -17.70 1.94
CA VAL A 718 26.08 -17.85 0.71
C VAL A 718 25.62 -19.04 -0.12
N ARG A 719 25.05 -20.09 0.50
CA ARG A 719 24.48 -21.24 -0.21
C ARG A 719 23.10 -20.94 -0.81
N ASP A 720 22.38 -19.97 -0.24
CA ASP A 720 21.06 -19.53 -0.72
C ASP A 720 21.15 -18.51 -1.88
N LEU A 721 22.33 -17.90 -2.09
CA LEU A 721 22.67 -17.00 -3.20
C LEU A 721 23.21 -17.81 -4.39
#